data_AF-A0A2P0HLN1-F1
#
_entry.id   AF-A0A2P0HLN1-F1
#
_cell.length_a   1.000
_cell.length_b   1.000
_cell.length_c   1.000
_cell.angle_alpha   90.00
_cell.angle_beta   90.00
_cell.angle_gamma   90.00
#
_symmetry.space_group_name_H-M   'P 1'
#
loop_
_entity.id
_entity.type
_entity.pdbx_description
1 polymer ?
#
loop_
_entity_poly.entity_id
_entity_poly.type
_entity_poly.pdbx_seq_one_letter_code
_entity_poly.pdbx_strand_id
1 'polypeptide(L)'
;MELYIPAGMTVEKVQAILTVLPGNRNKDYVKAANLMIEKNTYMIPPFGSSSYSNLINWNEQRERGYLRLIHGHTFLGCLIAAYNDTGDMKYIKKSIELIKDWINNHSFELHQHSMAFHDETTALRLQYWLRFYIFTRQVLSEEEIILLEKSMEDTAKLLSEDFFHATNTNHGMFQDRALLTYASYFKGENPSLEKYIKLAVTRLKDYFEKVFTEEGVHKEHSPSYHLLVASNIKKLANWMKEFDKEVSLIFNKIYKKTEEYAIHIIRPDGSLPPICDTEANLVGNNYKDLYESDQYLYVVTKGKKGKAPTEDDKVFPKSGYAIFRNDWSKEEKATYVLFTAAYHVDYHKHSDDLNLYIYSNGEIITEAGPNGYNYKDPFTEYAYSSFAHNTLIVDGKGLPRTDRQYEKVYLSDYEINKDKVEATGINLRYTGVEHSRTVSYMKDEEKIVVKDLVKSDKRHEYKLLWHVASDITVHVRDRIVELFRNNHKVMEMEVTTVTGVSIRALNEQTKPQVSGWVFPKMGEKRGATTIEVDISGSNVECITEFRLKDFKLGRDDLIPYNLEKTFKSTRNLRYHFEEAKNQKHKDKLFVVFSAMAPEYKFAFNYMRSLKDVDVNKLFILDDFGDQGAYYLGNKRDHAIETAVSSLIQYIMAKYKICHEQVTAIGSSKGGYAAVYFALKYYFGNVIAGAPQSKLGHFLINQANHKNIARYIAGGDEESDCFYLDQLVFQLLNQPNDISPSINLIVGTKDHHYLNHVMPLYEVLVENGYEVQLEIEEDLTHADLKVHFPLYLQNKVEEILDKKHSSLSNFEEPIIHSIDIRYIEGSNIILTCDATGSNIHYAYYVYKDGHTIDKFMYTMKSHLYYELKDLGEYMFKVFVKDQYNRIITKTFKFGKV
;
A
#
# COMPACT_ATOMS: atom_id res chain seq x y z
N MET A 1 -55.75 -13.37 14.02
CA MET A 1 -55.73 -14.81 14.36
C MET A 1 -55.62 -14.91 15.86
N GLU A 2 -56.42 -15.76 16.51
CA GLU A 2 -56.32 -15.95 17.96
C GLU A 2 -55.04 -16.74 18.26
N LEU A 3 -54.17 -16.17 19.10
CA LEU A 3 -52.98 -16.86 19.60
C LEU A 3 -53.40 -17.83 20.69
N TYR A 4 -52.76 -18.99 20.78
CA TYR A 4 -52.91 -19.82 21.97
C TYR A 4 -52.17 -19.16 23.14
N ILE A 5 -52.89 -18.89 24.23
CA ILE A 5 -52.34 -18.35 25.46
C ILE A 5 -52.32 -19.47 26.49
N PRO A 6 -51.13 -20.01 26.84
CA PRO A 6 -51.03 -21.08 27.83
C PRO A 6 -51.45 -20.60 29.22
N ALA A 7 -51.78 -21.53 30.11
CA ALA A 7 -52.13 -21.22 31.49
C ALA A 7 -51.06 -20.35 32.15
N GLY A 8 -51.45 -19.31 32.89
CA GLY A 8 -50.51 -18.41 33.59
C GLY A 8 -49.81 -17.36 32.72
N MET A 9 -50.12 -17.28 31.43
CA MET A 9 -49.63 -16.23 30.52
C MET A 9 -50.70 -15.21 30.14
N THR A 10 -50.25 -14.02 29.76
CA THR A 10 -51.11 -12.97 29.19
C THR A 10 -50.76 -12.77 27.72
N VAL A 11 -51.66 -12.13 26.97
CA VAL A 11 -51.42 -11.79 25.55
C VAL A 11 -50.15 -10.94 25.40
N GLU A 12 -49.94 -10.00 26.32
CA GLU A 12 -48.76 -9.12 26.32
C GLU A 12 -47.46 -9.91 26.50
N LYS A 13 -47.43 -10.92 27.38
CA LYS A 13 -46.26 -11.77 27.59
C LYS A 13 -45.97 -12.67 26.39
N VAL A 14 -47.01 -13.25 25.78
CA VAL A 14 -46.86 -14.01 24.53
C VAL A 14 -46.30 -13.10 23.44
N GLN A 15 -46.81 -11.87 23.33
CA GLN A 15 -46.31 -10.89 22.36
C GLN A 15 -44.85 -10.48 22.62
N ALA A 16 -44.44 -10.35 23.89
CA ALA A 16 -43.05 -10.11 24.27
C ALA A 16 -42.13 -11.27 23.83
N ILE A 17 -42.55 -12.53 24.06
CA ILE A 17 -41.83 -13.72 23.58
C ILE A 17 -41.74 -13.73 22.05
N LEU A 18 -42.84 -13.48 21.35
CA LEU A 18 -42.87 -13.42 19.87
C LEU A 18 -41.96 -12.34 19.28
N THR A 19 -41.67 -11.27 20.03
CA THR A 19 -40.78 -10.18 19.64
C THR A 19 -39.30 -10.59 19.72
N VAL A 20 -38.94 -11.50 20.61
CA VAL A 20 -37.57 -12.03 20.73
C VAL A 20 -37.31 -13.27 19.87
N LEU A 21 -38.36 -14.00 19.48
CA LEU A 21 -38.26 -15.15 18.57
C LEU A 21 -37.95 -14.73 17.11
N PRO A 22 -37.18 -15.53 16.36
CA PRO A 22 -36.78 -15.21 15.00
C PRO A 22 -37.97 -15.19 14.04
N GLY A 23 -37.97 -14.24 13.10
CA GLY A 23 -39.02 -14.07 12.08
C GLY A 23 -38.66 -14.66 10.71
N ASN A 24 -39.33 -14.16 9.66
CA ASN A 24 -38.99 -14.53 8.28
C ASN A 24 -37.64 -13.89 7.86
N ARG A 25 -36.94 -14.54 6.92
CA ARG A 25 -35.64 -14.08 6.39
C ARG A 25 -35.71 -13.57 4.95
N ASN A 26 -36.88 -13.66 4.30
CA ASN A 26 -37.03 -13.34 2.88
C ASN A 26 -37.91 -12.11 2.70
N LYS A 27 -37.45 -11.13 1.90
CA LYS A 27 -38.23 -9.92 1.60
C LYS A 27 -39.62 -10.24 1.03
N ASP A 28 -39.69 -11.24 0.15
CA ASP A 28 -40.93 -11.78 -0.38
C ASP A 28 -41.17 -13.18 0.19
N TYR A 29 -41.62 -13.22 1.45
CA TYR A 29 -41.84 -14.47 2.17
C TYR A 29 -43.01 -15.30 1.61
N VAL A 30 -44.01 -14.68 0.99
CA VAL A 30 -45.13 -15.38 0.34
C VAL A 30 -44.63 -16.14 -0.88
N LYS A 31 -43.81 -15.50 -1.74
CA LYS A 31 -43.17 -16.19 -2.86
C LYS A 31 -42.26 -17.32 -2.38
N ALA A 32 -41.43 -17.07 -1.37
CA ALA A 32 -40.55 -18.09 -0.82
C ALA A 32 -41.36 -19.29 -0.29
N ALA A 33 -42.46 -19.05 0.42
CA ALA A 33 -43.35 -20.08 0.91
C ALA A 33 -44.04 -20.87 -0.21
N ASN A 34 -44.54 -20.20 -1.25
CA ASN A 34 -45.15 -20.88 -2.41
C ASN A 34 -44.13 -21.74 -3.17
N LEU A 35 -42.89 -21.27 -3.35
CA LEU A 35 -41.82 -22.05 -3.97
C LEU A 35 -41.48 -23.33 -3.20
N MET A 36 -41.52 -23.29 -1.86
CA MET A 36 -41.32 -24.49 -1.03
C MET A 36 -42.42 -25.52 -1.26
N ILE A 37 -43.66 -25.07 -1.48
CA ILE A 37 -44.83 -25.94 -1.67
C ILE A 37 -44.89 -26.49 -3.09
N GLU A 38 -44.75 -25.62 -4.08
CA GLU A 38 -45.01 -25.93 -5.49
C GLU A 38 -43.81 -26.62 -6.17
N LYS A 39 -42.59 -26.33 -5.70
CA LYS A 39 -41.35 -26.71 -6.39
C LYS A 39 -40.27 -27.28 -5.46
N ASN A 40 -40.58 -27.53 -4.19
CA ASN A 40 -39.60 -27.92 -3.16
C ASN A 40 -38.31 -27.06 -3.23
N THR A 41 -38.50 -25.76 -3.43
CA THR A 41 -37.42 -24.79 -3.61
C THR A 41 -37.34 -23.88 -2.38
N TYR A 42 -36.18 -23.87 -1.73
CA TYR A 42 -35.95 -23.21 -0.45
C TYR A 42 -35.02 -22.01 -0.63
N MET A 43 -35.57 -20.82 -0.44
CA MET A 43 -34.80 -19.58 -0.44
C MET A 43 -34.18 -19.35 0.94
N ILE A 44 -32.85 -19.52 1.05
CA ILE A 44 -32.10 -19.42 2.32
C ILE A 44 -31.04 -18.32 2.19
N PRO A 45 -31.38 -17.02 2.43
CA PRO A 45 -30.39 -15.95 2.37
C PRO A 45 -29.26 -16.09 3.41
N PRO A 46 -27.99 -15.82 3.02
CA PRO A 46 -27.55 -15.25 1.73
C PRO A 46 -27.30 -16.27 0.60
N PHE A 47 -27.49 -17.57 0.84
CA PHE A 47 -27.09 -18.69 -0.04
C PHE A 47 -27.98 -18.93 -1.27
N GLY A 48 -28.92 -18.03 -1.57
CA GLY A 48 -29.82 -18.18 -2.71
C GLY A 48 -30.89 -19.25 -2.52
N SER A 49 -31.18 -20.00 -3.60
CA SER A 49 -32.27 -21.00 -3.62
C SER A 49 -31.71 -22.40 -3.84
N SER A 50 -32.17 -23.37 -3.06
CA SER A 50 -31.88 -24.80 -3.25
C SER A 50 -33.16 -25.55 -3.60
N SER A 51 -33.13 -26.35 -4.66
CA SER A 51 -34.29 -27.13 -5.13
C SER A 51 -34.04 -28.63 -4.90
N TYR A 52 -35.06 -29.35 -4.46
CA TYR A 52 -34.99 -30.79 -4.23
C TYR A 52 -36.05 -31.51 -5.07
N SER A 53 -35.79 -32.76 -5.46
CA SER A 53 -36.73 -33.57 -6.23
C SER A 53 -37.98 -33.93 -5.43
N ASN A 54 -37.82 -34.21 -4.13
CA ASN A 54 -38.88 -34.50 -3.16
C ASN A 54 -38.73 -33.54 -1.95
N LEU A 55 -38.57 -34.07 -0.74
CA LEU A 55 -38.27 -33.29 0.46
C LEU A 55 -36.78 -32.90 0.54
N ILE A 56 -36.45 -32.11 1.56
CA ILE A 56 -35.09 -31.63 1.79
C ILE A 56 -34.15 -32.83 1.92
N ASN A 57 -33.05 -32.81 1.16
CA ASN A 57 -31.95 -33.73 1.42
C ASN A 57 -31.13 -33.21 2.61
N TRP A 58 -31.46 -33.66 3.81
CA TRP A 58 -30.80 -33.22 5.05
C TRP A 58 -29.32 -33.62 5.15
N ASN A 59 -28.88 -34.61 4.37
CA ASN A 59 -27.51 -35.12 4.36
C ASN A 59 -26.65 -34.50 3.25
N GLU A 60 -27.14 -33.45 2.57
CA GLU A 60 -26.41 -32.75 1.52
C GLU A 60 -25.10 -32.13 2.05
N GLN A 61 -24.00 -32.32 1.31
CA GLN A 61 -22.72 -31.72 1.65
C GLN A 61 -22.67 -30.27 1.16
N ARG A 62 -22.80 -29.33 2.10
CA ARG A 62 -22.80 -27.89 1.85
C ARG A 62 -21.97 -27.15 2.90
N GLU A 63 -21.72 -25.87 2.66
CA GLU A 63 -21.01 -25.02 3.61
C GLU A 63 -21.75 -24.91 4.96
N ARG A 64 -20.98 -24.81 6.06
CA ARG A 64 -21.53 -24.83 7.44
C ARG A 64 -22.62 -23.79 7.68
N GLY A 65 -22.48 -22.61 7.07
CA GLY A 65 -23.47 -21.53 7.20
C GLY A 65 -24.83 -21.88 6.61
N TYR A 66 -24.86 -22.56 5.45
CA TYR A 66 -26.09 -23.05 4.86
C TYR A 66 -26.72 -24.15 5.73
N LEU A 67 -25.90 -25.12 6.16
CA LEU A 67 -26.34 -26.23 7.01
C LEU A 67 -26.91 -25.74 8.35
N ARG A 68 -26.32 -24.71 8.96
CA ARG A 68 -26.85 -24.04 10.16
C ARG A 68 -28.27 -23.53 9.95
N LEU A 69 -28.53 -22.84 8.83
CA LEU A 69 -29.85 -22.24 8.58
C LEU A 69 -30.92 -23.26 8.19
N ILE A 70 -30.55 -24.31 7.43
CA ILE A 70 -31.50 -25.34 7.01
C ILE A 70 -31.89 -26.26 8.18
N HIS A 71 -30.93 -26.76 8.97
CA HIS A 71 -31.20 -27.57 10.18
C HIS A 71 -31.73 -26.74 11.36
N GLY A 72 -31.53 -25.42 11.33
CA GLY A 72 -32.19 -24.47 12.23
C GLY A 72 -33.65 -24.19 11.85
N HIS A 73 -34.15 -24.80 10.76
CA HIS A 73 -35.52 -24.67 10.26
C HIS A 73 -35.95 -23.23 9.95
N THR A 74 -35.01 -22.39 9.51
CA THR A 74 -35.28 -20.97 9.27
C THR A 74 -36.33 -20.70 8.18
N PHE A 75 -36.58 -21.67 7.31
CA PHE A 75 -37.64 -21.64 6.30
C PHE A 75 -39.04 -21.52 6.92
N LEU A 76 -39.24 -22.02 8.16
CA LEU A 76 -40.52 -21.91 8.87
C LEU A 76 -40.97 -20.46 9.04
N GLY A 77 -40.03 -19.51 9.19
CA GLY A 77 -40.36 -18.10 9.30
C GLY A 77 -41.17 -17.58 8.10
N CYS A 78 -40.88 -18.05 6.88
CA CYS A 78 -41.62 -17.64 5.68
C CYS A 78 -42.99 -18.28 5.60
N LEU A 79 -43.09 -19.58 5.92
CA LEU A 79 -44.36 -20.32 5.94
C LEU A 79 -45.33 -19.75 6.99
N ILE A 80 -44.83 -19.44 8.18
CA ILE A 80 -45.62 -18.81 9.26
C ILE A 80 -46.11 -17.42 8.83
N ALA A 81 -45.23 -16.59 8.26
CA ALA A 81 -45.60 -15.25 7.80
C ALA A 81 -46.64 -15.32 6.67
N ALA A 82 -46.46 -16.21 5.70
CA ALA A 82 -47.42 -16.39 4.61
C ALA A 82 -48.78 -16.89 5.11
N TYR A 83 -48.80 -17.80 6.09
CA TYR A 83 -50.04 -18.23 6.74
C TYR A 83 -50.74 -17.08 7.47
N ASN A 84 -50.00 -16.30 8.26
CA ASN A 84 -50.55 -15.17 9.01
C ASN A 84 -51.22 -14.13 8.10
N ASP A 85 -50.68 -13.92 6.90
CA ASP A 85 -51.22 -12.94 5.94
C ASP A 85 -52.41 -13.47 5.13
N THR A 86 -52.44 -14.77 4.82
CA THR A 86 -53.39 -15.34 3.86
C THR A 86 -54.48 -16.20 4.51
N GLY A 87 -54.22 -16.74 5.70
CA GLY A 87 -55.05 -17.77 6.34
C GLY A 87 -55.02 -19.13 5.64
N ASP A 88 -54.17 -19.36 4.63
CA ASP A 88 -54.18 -20.59 3.83
C ASP A 88 -53.45 -21.74 4.53
N MET A 89 -54.19 -22.80 4.87
CA MET A 89 -53.70 -23.97 5.58
C MET A 89 -52.60 -24.75 4.84
N LYS A 90 -52.39 -24.54 3.53
CA LYS A 90 -51.29 -25.19 2.80
C LYS A 90 -49.91 -24.91 3.40
N TYR A 91 -49.70 -23.71 3.96
CA TYR A 91 -48.43 -23.32 4.57
C TYR A 91 -48.16 -24.09 5.87
N ILE A 92 -49.21 -24.33 6.67
CA ILE A 92 -49.12 -25.11 7.91
C ILE A 92 -48.90 -26.59 7.61
N LYS A 93 -49.61 -27.14 6.62
CA LYS A 93 -49.41 -28.52 6.15
C LYS A 93 -47.96 -28.76 5.72
N LYS A 94 -47.40 -27.86 4.90
CA LYS A 94 -45.99 -27.97 4.46
C LYS A 94 -45.00 -27.81 5.62
N SER A 95 -45.29 -26.93 6.57
CA SER A 95 -44.44 -26.75 7.76
C SER A 95 -44.36 -28.03 8.59
N ILE A 96 -45.50 -28.65 8.90
CA ILE A 96 -45.55 -29.90 9.66
C ILE A 96 -44.91 -31.05 8.89
N GLU A 97 -45.14 -31.17 7.59
CA GLU A 97 -44.50 -32.19 6.73
C GLU A 97 -42.98 -32.15 6.90
N LEU A 98 -42.38 -30.95 6.81
CA LEU A 98 -40.94 -30.77 6.93
C LEU A 98 -40.40 -30.98 8.35
N ILE A 99 -41.17 -30.60 9.37
CA ILE A 99 -40.79 -30.86 10.77
C ILE A 99 -40.80 -32.36 11.06
N LYS A 100 -41.87 -33.08 10.67
CA LYS A 100 -42.00 -34.53 10.81
C LYS A 100 -40.87 -35.26 10.07
N ASP A 101 -40.61 -34.85 8.82
CA ASP A 101 -39.51 -35.40 8.03
C ASP A 101 -38.16 -35.23 8.73
N TRP A 102 -37.85 -34.05 9.27
CA TRP A 102 -36.60 -33.85 10.00
C TRP A 102 -36.51 -34.73 11.25
N ILE A 103 -37.55 -34.75 12.10
CA ILE A 103 -37.59 -35.51 13.35
C ILE A 103 -37.41 -37.01 13.09
N ASN A 104 -38.08 -37.55 12.06
CA ASN A 104 -38.01 -38.97 11.73
C ASN A 104 -36.63 -39.41 11.21
N ASN A 105 -35.84 -38.47 10.68
CA ASN A 105 -34.53 -38.76 10.10
C ASN A 105 -33.35 -38.39 11.01
N HIS A 106 -33.55 -37.66 12.11
CA HIS A 106 -32.46 -37.16 12.95
C HIS A 106 -32.68 -37.43 14.43
N SER A 107 -31.93 -38.37 14.99
CA SER A 107 -31.74 -38.53 16.44
C SER A 107 -30.40 -37.95 16.90
N PHE A 108 -30.33 -37.54 18.17
CA PHE A 108 -29.10 -37.01 18.76
C PHE A 108 -27.98 -38.06 18.74
N GLU A 109 -28.26 -39.33 19.06
CA GLU A 109 -27.21 -40.35 19.17
C GLU A 109 -26.45 -40.54 17.84
N LEU A 110 -27.18 -40.50 16.72
CA LEU A 110 -26.63 -40.73 15.38
C LEU A 110 -26.01 -39.47 14.77
N HIS A 111 -26.43 -38.27 15.20
CA HIS A 111 -26.13 -37.02 14.49
C HIS A 111 -25.47 -35.93 15.35
N GLN A 112 -25.05 -36.24 16.59
CA GLN A 112 -24.39 -35.31 17.52
C GLN A 112 -23.15 -34.58 16.97
N HIS A 113 -22.48 -35.14 15.94
CA HIS A 113 -21.30 -34.53 15.31
C HIS A 113 -21.59 -33.77 14.01
N SER A 114 -22.87 -33.64 13.64
CA SER A 114 -23.33 -32.95 12.43
C SER A 114 -23.89 -31.56 12.75
N MET A 115 -24.16 -30.77 11.71
CA MET A 115 -24.85 -29.49 11.89
C MET A 115 -26.29 -29.62 12.40
N ALA A 116 -26.91 -30.81 12.33
CA ALA A 116 -28.26 -31.06 12.84
C ALA A 116 -28.36 -30.84 14.36
N PHE A 117 -27.31 -31.20 15.11
CA PHE A 117 -27.21 -31.02 16.56
C PHE A 117 -26.01 -30.14 16.95
N HIS A 118 -25.64 -29.18 16.11
CA HIS A 118 -24.73 -28.12 16.54
C HIS A 118 -25.42 -27.22 17.57
N ASP A 119 -24.66 -26.68 18.55
CA ASP A 119 -25.13 -25.91 19.69
C ASP A 119 -26.18 -24.81 19.33
N GLU A 120 -25.77 -23.82 18.55
CA GLU A 120 -26.58 -22.69 18.10
C GLU A 120 -27.67 -23.12 17.12
N THR A 121 -27.40 -24.08 16.23
CA THR A 121 -28.40 -24.60 15.28
C THR A 121 -29.58 -25.22 16.03
N THR A 122 -29.30 -25.96 17.09
CA THR A 122 -30.31 -26.60 17.96
C THR A 122 -31.13 -25.55 18.69
N ALA A 123 -30.48 -24.50 19.22
CA ALA A 123 -31.15 -23.37 19.85
C ALA A 123 -32.04 -22.58 18.87
N LEU A 124 -31.57 -22.39 17.63
CA LEU A 124 -32.31 -21.72 16.57
C LEU A 124 -33.57 -22.51 16.17
N ARG A 125 -33.44 -23.83 16.04
CA ARG A 125 -34.56 -24.73 15.72
C ARG A 125 -35.65 -24.69 16.80
N LEU A 126 -35.27 -24.75 18.08
CA LEU A 126 -36.22 -24.62 19.19
C LEU A 126 -37.03 -23.33 19.10
N GLN A 127 -36.38 -22.21 18.77
CA GLN A 127 -37.07 -20.92 18.65
C GLN A 127 -38.05 -20.86 17.47
N TYR A 128 -37.69 -21.42 16.31
CA TYR A 128 -38.64 -21.51 15.18
C TYR A 128 -39.78 -22.48 15.45
N TRP A 129 -39.53 -23.60 16.13
CA TRP A 129 -40.57 -24.53 16.57
C TRP A 129 -41.54 -23.88 17.58
N LEU A 130 -41.02 -23.15 18.56
CA LEU A 130 -41.85 -22.43 19.51
C LEU A 130 -42.71 -21.36 18.82
N ARG A 131 -42.11 -20.58 17.90
CA ARG A 131 -42.86 -19.60 17.10
C ARG A 131 -43.95 -20.28 16.28
N PHE A 132 -43.62 -21.36 15.59
CA PHE A 132 -44.56 -22.14 14.79
C PHE A 132 -45.73 -22.61 15.66
N TYR A 133 -45.44 -23.22 16.81
CA TYR A 133 -46.42 -23.71 17.76
C TYR A 133 -47.36 -22.59 18.23
N ILE A 134 -46.84 -21.43 18.66
CA ILE A 134 -47.64 -20.29 19.14
C ILE A 134 -48.69 -19.84 18.12
N PHE A 135 -48.31 -19.75 16.84
CA PHE A 135 -49.21 -19.30 15.78
C PHE A 135 -50.18 -20.37 15.28
N THR A 136 -49.90 -21.65 15.51
CA THR A 136 -50.59 -22.73 14.78
C THR A 136 -51.25 -23.76 15.67
N ARG A 137 -50.96 -23.80 16.98
CA ARG A 137 -51.47 -24.82 17.90
C ARG A 137 -52.97 -25.06 17.78
N GLN A 138 -53.78 -24.01 17.62
CA GLN A 138 -55.24 -24.12 17.54
C GLN A 138 -55.74 -24.86 16.29
N VAL A 139 -54.92 -24.98 15.24
CA VAL A 139 -55.27 -25.63 13.97
C VAL A 139 -54.51 -26.94 13.73
N LEU A 140 -53.65 -27.35 14.67
CA LEU A 140 -52.93 -28.62 14.62
C LEU A 140 -53.78 -29.76 15.19
N SER A 141 -53.55 -30.97 14.70
CA SER A 141 -54.12 -32.18 15.30
C SER A 141 -53.49 -32.46 16.67
N GLU A 142 -54.18 -33.22 17.52
CA GLU A 142 -53.67 -33.61 18.85
C GLU A 142 -52.34 -34.37 18.76
N GLU A 143 -52.19 -35.27 17.78
CA GLU A 143 -50.93 -35.99 17.51
C GLU A 143 -49.78 -35.04 17.16
N GLU A 144 -50.05 -33.98 16.38
CA GLU A 144 -49.05 -32.98 16.00
C GLU A 144 -48.65 -32.08 17.17
N ILE A 145 -49.61 -31.72 18.02
CA ILE A 145 -49.35 -30.98 19.26
C ILE A 145 -48.43 -31.79 20.17
N ILE A 146 -48.75 -33.06 20.43
CA ILE A 146 -47.95 -33.96 21.27
C ILE A 146 -46.54 -34.13 20.70
N LEU A 147 -46.42 -34.35 19.38
CA LEU A 147 -45.11 -34.50 18.72
C LEU A 147 -44.25 -33.24 18.89
N LEU A 148 -44.80 -32.05 18.65
CA LEU A 148 -44.08 -30.79 18.76
C LEU A 148 -43.68 -30.46 20.19
N GLU A 149 -44.61 -30.61 21.15
CA GLU A 149 -44.32 -30.40 22.57
C GLU A 149 -43.21 -31.33 23.04
N LYS A 150 -43.29 -32.62 22.68
CA LYS A 150 -42.25 -33.58 23.04
C LYS A 150 -40.89 -33.24 22.42
N SER A 151 -40.89 -32.88 21.14
CA SER A 151 -39.65 -32.53 20.43
C SER A 151 -39.01 -31.24 20.98
N MET A 152 -39.82 -30.25 21.34
CA MET A 152 -39.34 -29.03 21.99
C MET A 152 -38.83 -29.29 23.40
N GLU A 153 -39.50 -30.16 24.17
CA GLU A 153 -39.05 -30.60 25.50
C GLU A 153 -37.68 -31.28 25.43
N ASP A 154 -37.51 -32.26 24.54
CA ASP A 154 -36.24 -32.98 24.38
C ASP A 154 -35.12 -32.04 23.92
N THR A 155 -35.44 -31.08 23.04
CA THR A 155 -34.50 -30.05 22.61
C THR A 155 -34.12 -29.11 23.76
N ALA A 156 -35.09 -28.64 24.55
CA ALA A 156 -34.83 -27.79 25.71
C ALA A 156 -34.01 -28.52 26.79
N LYS A 157 -34.27 -29.82 27.00
CA LYS A 157 -33.46 -30.67 27.87
C LYS A 157 -32.01 -30.70 27.39
N LEU A 158 -31.78 -31.00 26.11
CA LEU A 158 -30.44 -31.04 25.54
C LEU A 158 -29.69 -29.70 25.71
N LEU A 159 -30.36 -28.56 25.47
CA LEU A 159 -29.79 -27.23 25.68
C LEU A 159 -29.45 -26.93 27.15
N SER A 160 -30.10 -27.60 28.10
CA SER A 160 -29.80 -27.45 29.52
C SER A 160 -28.56 -28.24 29.97
N GLU A 161 -28.13 -29.26 29.22
CA GLU A 161 -27.02 -30.13 29.61
C GLU A 161 -25.65 -29.46 29.43
N ASP A 162 -24.79 -29.55 30.46
CA ASP A 162 -23.47 -28.90 30.46
C ASP A 162 -22.56 -29.40 29.34
N PHE A 163 -22.64 -30.69 28.98
CA PHE A 163 -21.81 -31.27 27.90
C PHE A 163 -22.15 -30.70 26.51
N PHE A 164 -23.36 -30.13 26.35
CA PHE A 164 -23.84 -29.57 25.09
C PHE A 164 -23.75 -28.04 25.06
N HIS A 165 -23.54 -27.40 26.21
CA HIS A 165 -23.56 -25.96 26.34
C HIS A 165 -22.22 -25.30 25.92
N ALA A 166 -22.28 -24.36 24.99
CA ALA A 166 -21.14 -23.60 24.48
C ALA A 166 -20.78 -22.42 25.40
N THR A 167 -20.42 -22.74 26.64
CA THR A 167 -20.17 -21.79 27.73
C THR A 167 -19.15 -20.71 27.34
N ASN A 168 -19.45 -19.45 27.68
CA ASN A 168 -18.61 -18.27 27.40
C ASN A 168 -18.40 -17.95 25.91
N THR A 169 -19.32 -18.37 25.05
CA THR A 169 -19.35 -17.99 23.63
C THR A 169 -20.72 -17.39 23.27
N ASN A 170 -20.79 -16.67 22.16
CA ASN A 170 -22.08 -16.18 21.65
C ASN A 170 -23.08 -17.32 21.33
N HIS A 171 -22.62 -18.54 21.02
CA HIS A 171 -23.49 -19.70 20.85
C HIS A 171 -24.21 -20.08 22.15
N GLY A 172 -23.48 -20.10 23.28
CA GLY A 172 -24.06 -20.36 24.61
C GLY A 172 -25.16 -19.35 24.95
N MET A 173 -24.91 -18.06 24.69
CA MET A 173 -25.93 -17.01 24.83
C MET A 173 -27.20 -17.34 24.01
N PHE A 174 -27.07 -17.82 22.78
CA PHE A 174 -28.23 -18.21 21.98
C PHE A 174 -28.95 -19.46 22.54
N GLN A 175 -28.22 -20.43 23.08
CA GLN A 175 -28.79 -21.60 23.76
C GLN A 175 -29.62 -21.18 24.97
N ASP A 176 -29.08 -20.34 25.85
CA ASP A 176 -29.78 -19.88 27.05
C ASP A 176 -30.99 -19.01 26.71
N ARG A 177 -30.92 -18.18 25.66
CA ARG A 177 -32.08 -17.42 25.18
C ARG A 177 -33.19 -18.33 24.69
N ALA A 178 -32.86 -19.36 23.91
CA ALA A 178 -33.83 -20.33 23.42
C ALA A 178 -34.48 -21.08 24.60
N LEU A 179 -33.67 -21.55 25.54
CA LEU A 179 -34.12 -22.23 26.75
C LEU A 179 -35.04 -21.33 27.61
N LEU A 180 -34.66 -20.06 27.79
CA LEU A 180 -35.45 -19.07 28.53
C LEU A 180 -36.80 -18.82 27.84
N THR A 181 -36.83 -18.63 26.52
CA THR A 181 -38.09 -18.41 25.78
C THR A 181 -39.04 -19.61 25.88
N TYR A 182 -38.52 -20.82 25.70
CA TYR A 182 -39.30 -22.05 25.83
C TYR A 182 -39.86 -22.22 27.24
N ALA A 183 -38.99 -22.15 28.25
CA ALA A 183 -39.39 -22.36 29.64
C ALA A 183 -40.38 -21.30 30.11
N SER A 184 -40.19 -20.04 29.71
CA SER A 184 -41.12 -18.95 30.03
C SER A 184 -42.51 -19.15 29.43
N TYR A 185 -42.59 -19.71 28.22
CA TYR A 185 -43.86 -19.94 27.55
C TYR A 185 -44.68 -21.05 28.24
N PHE A 186 -44.04 -22.17 28.56
CA PHE A 186 -44.71 -23.35 29.10
C PHE A 186 -44.78 -23.41 30.64
N LYS A 187 -44.12 -22.51 31.37
CA LYS A 187 -44.01 -22.55 32.85
C LYS A 187 -45.36 -22.67 33.56
N GLY A 188 -46.40 -21.99 33.10
CA GLY A 188 -47.68 -22.00 33.80
C GLY A 188 -48.47 -23.31 33.61
N GLU A 189 -48.17 -24.09 32.57
CA GLU A 189 -48.69 -25.45 32.37
C GLU A 189 -47.78 -26.50 33.04
N ASN A 190 -46.46 -26.26 33.06
CA ASN A 190 -45.47 -27.11 33.71
C ASN A 190 -44.54 -26.30 34.64
N PRO A 191 -44.88 -26.18 35.94
CA PRO A 191 -44.10 -25.43 36.91
C PRO A 191 -42.66 -25.94 37.10
N SER A 192 -42.35 -27.19 36.73
CA SER A 192 -40.98 -27.73 36.83
C SER A 192 -39.99 -27.05 35.89
N LEU A 193 -40.47 -26.33 34.88
CA LEU A 193 -39.65 -25.55 33.93
C LEU A 193 -39.02 -24.30 34.56
N GLU A 194 -39.42 -23.92 35.77
CA GLU A 194 -38.77 -22.85 36.54
C GLU A 194 -37.25 -23.08 36.70
N LYS A 195 -36.82 -24.34 36.79
CA LYS A 195 -35.39 -24.68 36.85
C LYS A 195 -34.61 -24.22 35.61
N TYR A 196 -35.24 -24.27 34.43
CA TYR A 196 -34.63 -23.85 33.17
C TYR A 196 -34.57 -22.33 33.04
N ILE A 197 -35.59 -21.62 33.54
CA ILE A 197 -35.55 -20.15 33.63
C ILE A 197 -34.38 -19.73 34.51
N LYS A 198 -34.26 -20.29 35.72
CA LYS A 198 -33.16 -19.97 36.65
C LYS A 198 -31.80 -20.30 36.03
N LEU A 199 -31.66 -21.46 35.40
CA LEU A 199 -30.42 -21.86 34.73
C LEU A 199 -30.02 -20.87 33.63
N ALA A 200 -30.95 -20.53 32.74
CA ALA A 200 -30.69 -19.62 31.63
C ALA A 200 -30.39 -18.19 32.12
N VAL A 201 -31.10 -17.69 33.13
CA VAL A 201 -30.84 -16.37 33.72
C VAL A 201 -29.43 -16.32 34.32
N THR A 202 -29.03 -17.34 35.09
CA THR A 202 -27.68 -17.43 35.67
C THR A 202 -26.61 -17.49 34.58
N ARG A 203 -26.75 -18.39 33.60
CA ARG A 203 -25.77 -18.52 32.52
C ARG A 203 -25.65 -17.25 31.68
N LEU A 204 -26.76 -16.56 31.39
CA LEU A 204 -26.73 -15.26 30.70
C LEU A 204 -26.05 -14.17 31.54
N LYS A 205 -26.32 -14.12 32.85
CA LYS A 205 -25.63 -13.20 33.76
C LYS A 205 -24.12 -13.41 33.71
N ASP A 206 -23.69 -14.65 33.94
CA ASP A 206 -22.28 -15.02 33.97
C ASP A 206 -21.59 -14.78 32.61
N TYR A 207 -22.30 -15.06 31.50
CA TYR A 207 -21.83 -14.79 30.15
C TYR A 207 -21.55 -13.29 29.95
N PHE A 208 -22.55 -12.42 30.15
CA PHE A 208 -22.40 -10.99 29.86
C PHE A 208 -21.40 -10.29 30.79
N GLU A 209 -21.29 -10.70 32.06
CA GLU A 209 -20.26 -10.18 32.96
C GLU A 209 -18.85 -10.59 32.51
N LYS A 210 -18.71 -11.74 31.83
CA LYS A 210 -17.40 -12.25 31.41
C LYS A 210 -16.95 -11.75 30.04
N VAL A 211 -17.84 -11.60 29.06
CA VAL A 211 -17.45 -11.30 27.67
C VAL A 211 -17.15 -9.83 27.39
N PHE A 212 -17.45 -8.93 28.32
CA PHE A 212 -17.04 -7.53 28.24
C PHE A 212 -15.87 -7.24 29.18
N THR A 213 -14.97 -6.35 28.76
CA THR A 213 -14.03 -5.71 29.68
C THR A 213 -14.79 -4.74 30.59
N GLU A 214 -14.14 -4.27 31.65
CA GLU A 214 -14.74 -3.25 32.51
C GLU A 214 -14.98 -1.90 31.81
N GLU A 215 -14.32 -1.69 30.67
CA GLU A 215 -14.47 -0.55 29.77
C GLU A 215 -15.65 -0.71 28.81
N GLY A 216 -16.33 -1.86 28.82
CA GLY A 216 -17.47 -2.14 27.95
C GLY A 216 -17.11 -2.67 26.57
N VAL A 217 -15.84 -3.03 26.32
CA VAL A 217 -15.40 -3.60 25.05
C VAL A 217 -15.58 -5.11 25.06
N HIS A 218 -16.20 -5.64 24.01
CA HIS A 218 -16.34 -7.09 23.83
C HIS A 218 -14.98 -7.77 23.63
N LYS A 219 -14.75 -8.88 24.31
CA LYS A 219 -13.43 -9.54 24.39
C LYS A 219 -13.03 -10.33 23.16
N GLU A 220 -13.94 -10.63 22.23
CA GLU A 220 -13.66 -11.42 21.01
C GLU A 220 -13.03 -10.60 19.85
N HIS A 221 -12.53 -9.39 20.15
CA HIS A 221 -11.71 -8.53 19.27
C HIS A 221 -12.35 -8.01 17.97
N SER A 222 -13.51 -8.53 17.62
CA SER A 222 -14.21 -8.21 16.38
C SER A 222 -15.26 -7.11 16.57
N PRO A 223 -15.11 -5.93 15.92
CA PRO A 223 -16.10 -4.85 15.96
C PRO A 223 -17.52 -5.29 15.58
N SER A 224 -17.68 -6.19 14.59
CA SER A 224 -18.99 -6.70 14.19
C SER A 224 -19.67 -7.48 15.32
N TYR A 225 -18.91 -8.31 16.04
CA TYR A 225 -19.41 -9.06 17.19
C TYR A 225 -19.67 -8.17 18.39
N HIS A 226 -18.91 -7.08 18.57
CA HIS A 226 -19.24 -6.08 19.58
C HIS A 226 -20.67 -5.55 19.39
N LEU A 227 -21.02 -5.08 18.19
CA LEU A 227 -22.38 -4.57 17.91
C LEU A 227 -23.45 -5.66 18.03
N LEU A 228 -23.15 -6.88 17.60
CA LEU A 228 -24.05 -8.02 17.74
C LEU A 228 -24.37 -8.31 19.21
N VAL A 229 -23.36 -8.45 20.06
CA VAL A 229 -23.54 -8.79 21.48
C VAL A 229 -24.16 -7.62 22.25
N ALA A 230 -23.77 -6.37 21.93
CA ALA A 230 -24.40 -5.17 22.47
C ALA A 230 -25.90 -5.08 22.14
N SER A 231 -26.31 -5.45 20.91
CA SER A 231 -27.72 -5.52 20.52
C SER A 231 -28.49 -6.56 21.33
N ASN A 232 -27.87 -7.72 21.60
CA ASN A 232 -28.50 -8.78 22.36
C ASN A 232 -28.67 -8.42 23.84
N ILE A 233 -27.65 -7.84 24.47
CA ILE A 233 -27.76 -7.40 25.86
C ILE A 233 -28.80 -6.27 26.02
N LYS A 234 -28.92 -5.34 25.06
CA LYS A 234 -29.99 -4.30 25.05
C LYS A 234 -31.38 -4.94 25.09
N LYS A 235 -31.63 -5.90 24.20
CA LYS A 235 -32.91 -6.61 24.09
C LYS A 235 -33.22 -7.40 25.37
N LEU A 236 -32.22 -8.11 25.89
CA LEU A 236 -32.37 -8.92 27.09
C LEU A 236 -32.51 -8.08 28.35
N ALA A 237 -31.83 -6.93 28.47
CA ALA A 237 -31.94 -6.06 29.65
C ALA A 237 -33.40 -5.66 29.92
N ASN A 238 -34.16 -5.35 28.87
CA ASN A 238 -35.58 -5.02 29.00
C ASN A 238 -36.43 -6.21 29.40
N TRP A 239 -36.24 -7.36 28.74
CA TRP A 239 -37.03 -8.56 29.03
C TRP A 239 -36.71 -9.16 30.41
N MET A 240 -35.47 -9.02 30.87
CA MET A 240 -34.99 -9.55 32.14
C MET A 240 -35.74 -8.98 33.36
N LYS A 241 -36.40 -7.82 33.22
CA LYS A 241 -37.24 -7.24 34.28
C LYS A 241 -38.36 -8.18 34.75
N GLU A 242 -38.79 -9.10 33.89
CA GLU A 242 -39.83 -10.10 34.19
C GLU A 242 -39.32 -11.27 35.03
N PHE A 243 -38.02 -11.56 35.00
CA PHE A 243 -37.42 -12.71 35.66
C PHE A 243 -36.56 -12.30 36.86
N ASP A 244 -35.71 -11.30 36.67
CA ASP A 244 -34.77 -10.81 37.67
C ASP A 244 -34.42 -9.32 37.42
N LYS A 245 -34.90 -8.45 38.32
CA LYS A 245 -34.66 -7.00 38.22
C LYS A 245 -33.20 -6.62 38.46
N GLU A 246 -32.46 -7.37 39.27
CA GLU A 246 -31.05 -7.11 39.53
C GLU A 246 -30.21 -7.42 38.29
N VAL A 247 -30.46 -8.58 37.66
CA VAL A 247 -29.79 -8.95 36.40
C VAL A 247 -30.14 -7.96 35.28
N SER A 248 -31.39 -7.48 35.22
CA SER A 248 -31.77 -6.41 34.29
C SER A 248 -30.94 -5.13 34.49
N LEU A 249 -30.68 -4.72 35.74
CA LEU A 249 -29.84 -3.55 36.04
C LEU A 249 -28.38 -3.78 35.65
N ILE A 250 -27.85 -4.99 35.89
CA ILE A 250 -26.50 -5.39 35.46
C ILE A 250 -26.38 -5.29 33.95
N PHE A 251 -27.33 -5.85 33.20
CA PHE A 251 -27.32 -5.80 31.74
C PHE A 251 -27.38 -4.37 31.20
N ASN A 252 -28.24 -3.51 31.77
CA ASN A 252 -28.31 -2.11 31.40
C ASN A 252 -26.99 -1.36 31.68
N LYS A 253 -26.31 -1.67 32.79
CA LYS A 253 -25.03 -1.07 33.15
C LYS A 253 -23.93 -1.48 32.16
N ILE A 254 -23.88 -2.74 31.77
CA ILE A 254 -22.92 -3.24 30.76
C ILE A 254 -23.24 -2.61 29.40
N TYR A 255 -24.49 -2.69 28.94
CA TYR A 255 -24.94 -2.13 27.67
C TYR A 255 -24.53 -0.66 27.48
N LYS A 256 -24.75 0.19 28.49
CA LYS A 256 -24.36 1.62 28.42
C LYS A 256 -22.87 1.83 28.17
N LYS A 257 -22.00 0.96 28.71
CA LYS A 257 -20.56 1.07 28.51
C LYS A 257 -20.10 0.67 27.10
N THR A 258 -20.91 -0.13 26.39
CA THR A 258 -20.55 -0.60 25.04
C THR A 258 -20.56 0.53 23.99
N GLU A 259 -21.33 1.58 24.23
CA GLU A 259 -21.54 2.67 23.29
C GLU A 259 -20.26 3.42 22.91
N GLU A 260 -19.41 3.71 23.89
CA GLU A 260 -18.19 4.50 23.71
C GLU A 260 -17.27 3.86 22.66
N TYR A 261 -17.04 2.55 22.78
CA TYR A 261 -16.26 1.81 21.79
C TYR A 261 -16.94 1.80 20.43
N ALA A 262 -18.25 1.57 20.39
CA ALA A 262 -19.01 1.54 19.15
C ALA A 262 -18.95 2.88 18.38
N ILE A 263 -18.94 4.02 19.07
CA ILE A 263 -18.79 5.35 18.47
C ILE A 263 -17.41 5.49 17.82
N HIS A 264 -16.34 5.18 18.57
CA HIS A 264 -14.98 5.46 18.11
C HIS A 264 -14.45 4.45 17.09
N ILE A 265 -14.83 3.17 17.18
CA ILE A 265 -14.34 2.12 16.27
C ILE A 265 -14.86 2.24 14.84
N ILE A 266 -15.99 2.92 14.63
CA ILE A 266 -16.53 3.12 13.28
C ILE A 266 -15.64 4.11 12.51
N ARG A 267 -15.26 3.71 11.29
CA ARG A 267 -14.42 4.49 10.38
C ARG A 267 -15.13 5.76 9.88
N PRO A 268 -14.40 6.76 9.38
CA PRO A 268 -14.99 7.98 8.79
C PRO A 268 -16.12 7.76 7.78
N ASP A 269 -16.00 6.71 6.97
CA ASP A 269 -16.99 6.34 5.94
C ASP A 269 -18.21 5.57 6.48
N GLY A 270 -18.34 5.41 7.80
CA GLY A 270 -19.45 4.71 8.46
C GLY A 270 -19.37 3.18 8.42
N SER A 271 -18.22 2.62 8.04
CA SER A 271 -17.98 1.17 8.05
C SER A 271 -17.11 0.72 9.22
N LEU A 272 -17.07 -0.58 9.48
CA LEU A 272 -16.20 -1.15 10.51
C LEU A 272 -14.82 -1.49 9.94
N PRO A 273 -13.72 -1.32 10.72
CA PRO A 273 -12.41 -1.77 10.30
C PRO A 273 -12.36 -3.31 10.24
N PRO A 274 -11.78 -3.90 9.18
CA PRO A 274 -11.80 -5.35 8.96
C PRO A 274 -10.74 -6.08 9.80
N ILE A 275 -10.75 -5.88 11.11
CA ILE A 275 -9.89 -6.58 12.07
C ILE A 275 -10.58 -7.86 12.56
N CYS A 276 -9.81 -8.93 12.76
CA CYS A 276 -10.33 -10.23 13.19
C CYS A 276 -11.50 -10.69 12.28
N ASP A 277 -12.56 -11.29 12.84
CA ASP A 277 -13.74 -11.71 12.07
C ASP A 277 -14.74 -10.56 11.82
N THR A 278 -14.26 -9.39 11.41
CA THR A 278 -15.09 -8.28 10.91
C THR A 278 -14.87 -8.06 9.43
N GLU A 279 -15.95 -8.07 8.64
CA GLU A 279 -15.92 -7.60 7.25
C GLU A 279 -15.99 -6.07 7.20
N ALA A 280 -15.38 -5.45 6.17
CA ALA A 280 -15.38 -4.00 5.95
C ALA A 280 -16.73 -3.46 5.42
N ASN A 281 -17.81 -3.71 6.16
CA ASN A 281 -19.17 -3.31 5.78
C ASN A 281 -19.59 -2.04 6.51
N LEU A 282 -20.47 -1.26 5.85
CA LEU A 282 -21.24 -0.21 6.53
C LEU A 282 -22.00 -0.78 7.72
N VAL A 283 -22.11 0.00 8.79
CA VAL A 283 -22.95 -0.37 9.93
C VAL A 283 -24.38 -0.64 9.44
N GLY A 284 -24.79 -1.90 9.56
CA GLY A 284 -26.05 -2.39 9.00
C GLY A 284 -27.25 -1.69 9.62
N ASN A 285 -28.38 -1.67 8.90
CA ASN A 285 -29.62 -1.05 9.37
C ASN A 285 -30.07 -1.59 10.75
N ASN A 286 -29.78 -2.86 11.06
CA ASN A 286 -30.12 -3.48 12.34
C ASN A 286 -29.38 -2.88 13.55
N TYR A 287 -28.31 -2.11 13.32
CA TYR A 287 -27.50 -1.49 14.36
C TYR A 287 -27.59 0.03 14.35
N LYS A 288 -28.21 0.66 13.34
CA LYS A 288 -28.32 2.14 13.26
C LYS A 288 -28.96 2.77 14.49
N ASP A 289 -29.96 2.10 15.06
CA ASP A 289 -30.68 2.55 16.27
C ASP A 289 -30.25 1.74 17.50
N LEU A 290 -29.04 1.18 17.47
CA LEU A 290 -28.51 0.40 18.59
C LEU A 290 -28.38 1.28 19.83
N TYR A 291 -27.95 2.52 19.69
CA TYR A 291 -27.87 3.51 20.77
C TYR A 291 -28.69 4.75 20.45
N GLU A 292 -29.13 5.44 21.50
CA GLU A 292 -30.02 6.61 21.39
C GLU A 292 -29.26 7.94 21.37
N SER A 293 -27.92 7.94 21.55
CA SER A 293 -27.16 9.18 21.60
C SER A 293 -27.05 9.89 20.25
N ASP A 294 -27.01 11.23 20.31
CA ASP A 294 -26.73 12.08 19.15
C ASP A 294 -25.36 11.77 18.52
N GLN A 295 -24.40 11.31 19.32
CA GLN A 295 -23.04 10.98 18.88
C GLN A 295 -23.01 9.70 18.05
N TYR A 296 -23.66 8.63 18.52
CA TYR A 296 -23.78 7.41 17.74
C TYR A 296 -24.53 7.65 16.42
N LEU A 297 -25.61 8.44 16.47
CA LEU A 297 -26.37 8.83 15.28
C LEU A 297 -25.49 9.59 14.27
N TYR A 298 -24.61 10.48 14.73
CA TYR A 298 -23.64 11.18 13.88
C TYR A 298 -22.72 10.22 13.15
N VAL A 299 -22.13 9.28 13.86
CA VAL A 299 -21.16 8.36 13.27
C VAL A 299 -21.82 7.40 12.27
N VAL A 300 -22.94 6.76 12.62
CA VAL A 300 -23.62 5.81 11.69
C VAL A 300 -24.29 6.50 10.49
N THR A 301 -24.47 7.83 10.54
CA THR A 301 -24.99 8.62 9.42
C THR A 301 -23.91 9.42 8.68
N LYS A 302 -22.64 9.21 9.02
CA LYS A 302 -21.49 9.91 8.40
C LYS A 302 -21.60 11.43 8.52
N GLY A 303 -21.97 11.92 9.70
CA GLY A 303 -22.13 13.34 9.99
C GLY A 303 -23.45 13.98 9.54
N LYS A 304 -24.31 13.25 8.81
CA LYS A 304 -25.55 13.83 8.24
C LYS A 304 -26.63 14.15 9.27
N LYS A 305 -26.64 13.49 10.42
CA LYS A 305 -27.61 13.68 11.53
C LYS A 305 -26.90 13.58 12.87
N GLY A 306 -27.55 13.95 13.96
CA GLY A 306 -26.94 13.88 15.30
C GLY A 306 -25.89 14.98 15.52
N LYS A 307 -24.95 14.74 16.44
CA LYS A 307 -23.88 15.69 16.81
C LYS A 307 -22.54 14.97 16.88
N ALA A 308 -21.48 15.60 16.41
CA ALA A 308 -20.14 15.05 16.49
C ALA A 308 -19.76 14.68 17.95
N PRO A 309 -19.03 13.57 18.17
CA PRO A 309 -18.41 13.29 19.47
C PRO A 309 -17.50 14.43 19.91
N THR A 310 -17.39 14.62 21.23
CA THR A 310 -16.59 15.70 21.83
C THR A 310 -15.10 15.37 21.91
N GLU A 311 -14.77 14.08 21.99
CA GLU A 311 -13.41 13.58 22.02
C GLU A 311 -13.07 13.03 20.62
N ASP A 312 -11.98 13.49 20.01
CA ASP A 312 -11.51 12.92 18.73
C ASP A 312 -10.86 11.54 18.95
N ASP A 313 -10.16 11.39 20.08
CA ASP A 313 -9.30 10.25 20.38
C ASP A 313 -9.85 9.44 21.55
N LYS A 314 -9.70 8.11 21.49
CA LYS A 314 -10.09 7.21 22.56
C LYS A 314 -9.12 6.07 22.73
N VAL A 315 -8.70 5.84 23.97
CA VAL A 315 -7.86 4.69 24.34
C VAL A 315 -8.62 3.83 25.36
N PHE A 316 -8.67 2.53 25.10
CA PHE A 316 -9.21 1.48 25.95
C PHE A 316 -8.04 0.61 26.42
N PRO A 317 -7.23 1.07 27.40
CA PRO A 317 -5.98 0.41 27.78
C PRO A 317 -6.17 -1.05 28.20
N LYS A 318 -7.27 -1.38 28.90
CA LYS A 318 -7.52 -2.76 29.36
C LYS A 318 -8.05 -3.64 28.25
N SER A 319 -8.68 -3.04 27.25
CA SER A 319 -9.21 -3.75 26.08
C SER A 319 -8.18 -3.88 24.97
N GLY A 320 -7.16 -3.02 24.95
CA GLY A 320 -6.04 -3.04 24.00
C GLY A 320 -6.28 -2.24 22.72
N TYR A 321 -7.05 -1.16 22.76
CA TYR A 321 -7.36 -0.33 21.58
C TYR A 321 -6.94 1.12 21.81
N ALA A 322 -6.23 1.70 20.86
CA ALA A 322 -6.01 3.14 20.76
C ALA A 322 -6.54 3.62 19.40
N ILE A 323 -7.47 4.57 19.43
CA ILE A 323 -8.24 5.04 18.29
C ILE A 323 -8.07 6.55 18.21
N PHE A 324 -7.38 7.02 17.19
CA PHE A 324 -7.05 8.43 17.03
C PHE A 324 -7.73 9.02 15.80
N ARG A 325 -8.19 10.26 15.93
CA ARG A 325 -8.86 10.98 14.84
C ARG A 325 -8.36 12.42 14.81
N ASN A 326 -8.20 13.00 13.62
CA ASN A 326 -7.87 14.42 13.56
C ASN A 326 -9.04 15.33 13.90
N ASP A 327 -10.21 15.07 13.31
CA ASP A 327 -11.37 15.95 13.44
C ASP A 327 -12.65 15.24 12.93
N TRP A 328 -13.67 15.11 13.77
CA TRP A 328 -14.98 14.56 13.38
C TRP A 328 -15.74 15.41 12.34
N SER A 329 -15.47 16.71 12.24
CA SER A 329 -16.12 17.62 11.28
C SER A 329 -15.62 17.44 9.85
N LYS A 330 -14.48 16.76 9.66
CA LYS A 330 -13.98 16.37 8.33
C LYS A 330 -14.74 15.20 7.71
N GLU A 331 -15.71 14.62 8.42
CA GLU A 331 -16.58 13.53 7.94
C GLU A 331 -15.75 12.40 7.29
N GLU A 332 -16.12 11.95 6.09
CA GLU A 332 -15.44 10.87 5.34
C GLU A 332 -13.98 11.21 4.98
N LYS A 333 -13.57 12.49 5.07
CA LYS A 333 -12.18 12.92 4.80
C LYS A 333 -11.29 12.91 6.05
N ALA A 334 -11.85 12.62 7.23
CA ALA A 334 -11.07 12.58 8.46
C ALA A 334 -9.95 11.54 8.37
N THR A 335 -8.83 11.84 9.02
CA THR A 335 -7.77 10.85 9.26
C THR A 335 -8.13 10.07 10.53
N TYR A 336 -8.02 8.76 10.44
CA TYR A 336 -8.34 7.78 11.47
C TYR A 336 -7.20 6.78 11.58
N VAL A 337 -6.66 6.63 12.79
CA VAL A 337 -5.55 5.71 13.10
C VAL A 337 -6.00 4.77 14.20
N LEU A 338 -5.97 3.48 13.94
CA LEU A 338 -6.35 2.43 14.87
C LEU A 338 -5.13 1.56 15.19
N PHE A 339 -4.73 1.53 16.45
CA PHE A 339 -3.67 0.68 16.96
C PHE A 339 -4.23 -0.34 17.96
N THR A 340 -3.88 -1.62 17.80
CA THR A 340 -4.43 -2.71 18.62
C THR A 340 -3.35 -3.56 19.26
N ALA A 341 -3.39 -3.67 20.59
CA ALA A 341 -2.61 -4.58 21.41
C ALA A 341 -3.57 -5.40 22.30
N ALA A 342 -4.46 -6.17 21.65
CA ALA A 342 -5.59 -6.81 22.32
C ALA A 342 -5.56 -8.33 22.16
N TYR A 343 -5.51 -9.08 23.27
CA TYR A 343 -5.63 -10.54 23.29
C TYR A 343 -6.27 -11.02 24.60
N HIS A 344 -7.53 -11.48 24.53
CA HIS A 344 -8.36 -11.74 25.72
C HIS A 344 -8.97 -13.15 25.74
N VAL A 345 -9.27 -13.69 24.56
CA VAL A 345 -9.89 -15.01 24.34
C VAL A 345 -9.44 -15.56 22.98
N ASP A 346 -9.59 -16.88 22.78
CA ASP A 346 -9.22 -17.60 21.56
C ASP A 346 -10.25 -17.46 20.40
N TYR A 347 -11.49 -17.07 20.73
CA TYR A 347 -12.60 -17.05 19.79
C TYR A 347 -12.55 -15.80 18.90
N HIS A 348 -12.72 -15.97 17.58
CA HIS A 348 -12.60 -14.92 16.54
C HIS A 348 -11.27 -14.14 16.45
N LYS A 349 -10.32 -14.41 17.36
CA LYS A 349 -8.97 -13.82 17.36
C LYS A 349 -8.14 -14.25 16.16
N HIS A 350 -7.41 -13.30 15.59
CA HIS A 350 -6.34 -13.51 14.62
C HIS A 350 -4.96 -13.23 15.26
N SER A 351 -3.86 -13.48 14.57
CA SER A 351 -2.49 -13.18 15.07
C SER A 351 -2.04 -11.76 14.70
N ASP A 352 -2.90 -10.78 14.97
CA ASP A 352 -2.79 -9.34 14.64
C ASP A 352 -2.23 -8.48 15.80
N ASP A 353 -1.35 -9.04 16.62
CA ASP A 353 -0.85 -8.33 17.80
C ASP A 353 0.00 -7.11 17.41
N LEU A 354 -0.22 -5.96 18.07
CA LEU A 354 0.40 -4.67 17.76
C LEU A 354 0.08 -4.14 16.35
N ASN A 355 -1.04 -4.56 15.78
CA ASN A 355 -1.49 -4.12 14.48
C ASN A 355 -1.82 -2.61 14.42
N LEU A 356 -1.60 -2.01 13.25
CA LEU A 356 -1.91 -0.61 12.93
C LEU A 356 -2.75 -0.54 11.66
N TYR A 357 -3.77 0.30 11.68
CA TYR A 357 -4.66 0.57 10.55
C TYR A 357 -4.78 2.08 10.35
N ILE A 358 -4.66 2.57 9.10
CA ILE A 358 -4.68 4.00 8.78
C ILE A 358 -5.67 4.27 7.65
N TYR A 359 -6.60 5.16 7.92
CA TYR A 359 -7.55 5.72 6.96
C TYR A 359 -7.34 7.22 6.87
N SER A 360 -7.29 7.77 5.66
CA SER A 360 -7.34 9.22 5.42
C SER A 360 -7.97 9.47 4.05
N ASN A 361 -9.22 9.94 4.03
CA ASN A 361 -10.04 10.05 2.82
C ASN A 361 -10.06 8.73 1.99
N GLY A 362 -10.31 7.62 2.70
CA GLY A 362 -10.20 6.25 2.21
C GLY A 362 -9.14 5.45 2.97
N GLU A 363 -9.24 4.12 2.95
CA GLU A 363 -8.27 3.22 3.59
C GLU A 363 -6.90 3.38 2.93
N ILE A 364 -5.79 3.41 3.67
CA ILE A 364 -4.43 3.46 3.08
C ILE A 364 -3.62 2.26 3.55
N ILE A 365 -3.37 2.18 4.85
CA ILE A 365 -2.83 0.99 5.51
C ILE A 365 -4.03 0.19 6.04
N THR A 366 -4.26 -0.97 5.43
CA THR A 366 -5.48 -1.79 5.61
C THR A 366 -5.16 -3.10 6.33
N GLU A 367 -6.20 -3.89 6.55
CA GLU A 367 -6.11 -5.30 6.96
C GLU A 367 -6.54 -6.22 5.81
N ALA A 368 -6.13 -7.49 5.87
CA ALA A 368 -6.64 -8.50 4.96
C ALA A 368 -8.15 -8.78 5.17
N GLY A 369 -8.63 -8.71 6.42
CA GLY A 369 -9.99 -9.12 6.77
C GLY A 369 -10.20 -10.64 6.76
N PRO A 370 -11.40 -11.13 7.13
CA PRO A 370 -11.67 -12.55 7.25
C PRO A 370 -12.04 -13.20 5.91
N ASN A 371 -11.40 -14.32 5.56
CA ASN A 371 -11.79 -15.13 4.40
C ASN A 371 -12.92 -16.14 4.71
N GLY A 372 -13.11 -16.53 5.97
CA GLY A 372 -14.15 -17.46 6.40
C GLY A 372 -13.67 -18.50 7.41
N TYR A 373 -14.41 -19.60 7.54
CA TYR A 373 -14.20 -20.60 8.60
C TYR A 373 -13.69 -21.97 8.11
N ASN A 374 -13.30 -22.05 6.83
CA ASN A 374 -12.66 -23.25 6.29
C ASN A 374 -11.15 -23.19 6.56
N TYR A 375 -10.72 -23.64 7.74
CA TYR A 375 -9.30 -23.62 8.16
C TYR A 375 -8.36 -24.52 7.34
N LYS A 376 -8.89 -25.29 6.37
CA LYS A 376 -8.08 -26.03 5.39
C LYS A 376 -7.79 -25.23 4.12
N ASP A 377 -8.49 -24.11 3.88
CA ASP A 377 -8.18 -23.19 2.78
C ASP A 377 -6.93 -22.38 3.14
N PRO A 378 -5.84 -22.43 2.34
CA PRO A 378 -4.63 -21.64 2.58
C PRO A 378 -4.88 -20.13 2.72
N PHE A 379 -5.95 -19.61 2.10
CA PHE A 379 -6.31 -18.20 2.24
C PHE A 379 -7.01 -17.89 3.57
N THR A 380 -7.75 -18.84 4.13
CA THR A 380 -8.25 -18.72 5.50
C THR A 380 -7.10 -18.80 6.49
N GLU A 381 -6.14 -19.70 6.27
CA GLU A 381 -4.91 -19.77 7.07
C GLU A 381 -4.12 -18.46 7.03
N TYR A 382 -3.92 -17.91 5.83
CA TYR A 382 -3.34 -16.59 5.66
C TYR A 382 -4.09 -15.53 6.45
N ALA A 383 -5.41 -15.42 6.26
CA ALA A 383 -6.26 -14.37 6.82
C ALA A 383 -6.16 -14.21 8.34
N TYR A 384 -6.05 -15.31 9.11
CA TYR A 384 -5.91 -15.22 10.57
C TYR A 384 -4.46 -15.20 11.07
N SER A 385 -3.48 -15.40 10.18
CA SER A 385 -2.06 -15.50 10.56
C SER A 385 -1.39 -14.13 10.60
N SER A 386 -0.27 -14.00 11.31
CA SER A 386 0.51 -12.76 11.38
C SER A 386 0.90 -12.21 10.00
N PHE A 387 0.92 -13.04 8.96
CA PHE A 387 1.27 -12.63 7.59
C PHE A 387 0.21 -11.77 6.90
N ALA A 388 -1.01 -11.70 7.44
CA ALA A 388 -2.12 -10.93 6.93
C ALA A 388 -2.37 -9.61 7.68
N HIS A 389 -1.50 -9.27 8.64
CA HIS A 389 -1.66 -8.13 9.55
C HIS A 389 -0.43 -7.23 9.55
N ASN A 390 -0.57 -6.00 10.03
CA ASN A 390 0.52 -5.03 10.08
C ASN A 390 1.36 -5.20 11.35
N THR A 391 2.08 -6.31 11.43
CA THR A 391 2.80 -6.76 12.63
C THR A 391 4.20 -7.30 12.32
N LEU A 392 4.88 -7.83 13.33
CA LEU A 392 6.21 -8.44 13.29
C LEU A 392 6.13 -9.92 12.93
N ILE A 393 7.09 -10.38 12.14
CA ILE A 393 7.43 -11.79 11.87
C ILE A 393 8.86 -12.02 12.35
N VAL A 394 9.12 -13.17 12.98
CA VAL A 394 10.44 -13.55 13.51
C VAL A 394 10.90 -14.84 12.84
N ASP A 395 12.11 -14.82 12.24
CA ASP A 395 12.74 -15.95 11.55
C ASP A 395 11.82 -16.64 10.52
N GLY A 396 11.05 -15.83 9.78
CA GLY A 396 10.08 -16.30 8.79
C GLY A 396 8.85 -16.99 9.38
N LYS A 397 8.56 -16.82 10.68
CA LYS A 397 7.43 -17.44 11.38
C LYS A 397 6.55 -16.39 12.08
N GLY A 398 5.24 -16.47 11.80
CA GLY A 398 4.21 -15.75 12.54
C GLY A 398 3.88 -16.41 13.88
N LEU A 399 3.06 -15.75 14.69
CA LEU A 399 2.51 -16.34 15.92
C LEU A 399 1.41 -17.36 15.60
N PRO A 400 1.25 -18.42 16.42
CA PRO A 400 0.07 -19.28 16.32
C PRO A 400 -1.20 -18.43 16.52
N ARG A 401 -2.30 -18.79 15.85
CA ARG A 401 -3.58 -18.06 15.95
C ARG A 401 -3.98 -17.83 17.41
N THR A 402 -3.82 -18.87 18.23
CA THR A 402 -4.19 -18.87 19.65
C THR A 402 -3.23 -19.78 20.43
N ASP A 403 -2.88 -19.36 21.65
CA ASP A 403 -1.96 -20.00 22.59
C ASP A 403 -2.27 -19.67 24.07
N ARG A 404 -3.34 -18.91 24.33
CA ARG A 404 -3.82 -18.48 25.64
C ARG A 404 -2.86 -17.60 26.47
N GLN A 405 -1.82 -17.04 25.85
CA GLN A 405 -0.89 -16.11 26.49
C GLN A 405 -1.46 -14.68 26.50
N TYR A 406 -2.65 -14.50 27.07
CA TYR A 406 -3.43 -13.26 27.00
C TYR A 406 -2.70 -12.07 27.63
N GLU A 407 -2.04 -12.30 28.76
CA GLU A 407 -1.28 -11.31 29.52
C GLU A 407 -0.02 -10.81 28.82
N LYS A 408 0.39 -11.46 27.72
CA LYS A 408 1.60 -11.12 26.98
C LYS A 408 1.39 -10.08 25.89
N VAL A 409 0.16 -9.62 25.67
CA VAL A 409 -0.17 -8.58 24.71
C VAL A 409 -1.03 -7.52 25.38
N TYR A 410 -0.53 -6.29 25.49
CA TYR A 410 -1.23 -5.21 26.18
C TYR A 410 -0.72 -3.83 25.76
N LEU A 411 -1.54 -2.79 26.00
CA LEU A 411 -1.10 -1.40 25.95
C LEU A 411 -0.37 -1.05 27.26
N SER A 412 0.88 -0.62 27.16
CA SER A 412 1.71 -0.26 28.32
C SER A 412 1.61 1.21 28.70
N ASP A 413 1.40 2.10 27.71
CA ASP A 413 1.36 3.54 27.93
C ASP A 413 0.55 4.25 26.84
N TYR A 414 0.05 5.44 27.12
CA TYR A 414 -0.58 6.32 26.13
C TYR A 414 -0.61 7.78 26.59
N GLU A 415 -0.63 8.69 25.62
CA GLU A 415 -0.73 10.13 25.83
C GLU A 415 -1.74 10.72 24.85
N ILE A 416 -2.68 11.53 25.35
CA ILE A 416 -3.64 12.25 24.51
C ILE A 416 -3.43 13.74 24.73
N ASN A 417 -2.85 14.42 23.74
CA ASN A 417 -2.85 15.87 23.65
C ASN A 417 -3.57 16.32 22.37
N LYS A 418 -3.91 17.61 22.32
CA LYS A 418 -4.63 18.20 21.19
C LYS A 418 -3.92 18.00 19.86
N ASP A 419 -2.61 18.23 19.82
CA ASP A 419 -1.84 18.27 18.56
C ASP A 419 -1.05 16.98 18.30
N LYS A 420 -0.79 16.19 19.35
CA LYS A 420 -0.07 14.92 19.30
C LYS A 420 -0.73 13.90 20.22
N VAL A 421 -0.99 12.71 19.69
CA VAL A 421 -1.45 11.56 20.47
C VAL A 421 -0.49 10.38 20.30
N GLU A 422 -0.40 9.52 21.30
CA GLU A 422 0.55 8.41 21.32
C GLU A 422 -0.01 7.22 22.10
N ALA A 423 0.32 6.00 21.67
CA ALA A 423 0.09 4.78 22.45
C ALA A 423 1.23 3.78 22.21
N THR A 424 1.62 3.07 23.28
CA THR A 424 2.63 2.01 23.24
C THR A 424 2.01 0.67 23.60
N GLY A 425 2.24 -0.34 22.77
CA GLY A 425 1.82 -1.72 23.01
C GLY A 425 3.02 -2.66 23.08
N ILE A 426 2.86 -3.73 23.86
CA ILE A 426 3.86 -4.76 24.10
C ILE A 426 3.34 -6.12 23.63
N ASN A 427 4.22 -6.92 23.02
CA ASN A 427 4.00 -8.31 22.67
C ASN A 427 5.19 -9.17 23.11
N LEU A 428 4.93 -10.11 24.02
CA LEU A 428 5.90 -11.05 24.59
C LEU A 428 5.63 -12.50 24.17
N ARG A 429 4.75 -12.73 23.19
CA ARG A 429 4.34 -14.09 22.78
C ARG A 429 5.43 -14.84 22.04
N TYR A 430 6.35 -14.14 21.36
CA TYR A 430 7.52 -14.75 20.77
C TYR A 430 8.50 -15.22 21.85
N THR A 431 8.97 -16.47 21.73
CA THR A 431 9.91 -17.01 22.72
C THR A 431 11.27 -16.32 22.59
N GLY A 432 11.70 -15.62 23.64
CA GLY A 432 13.01 -14.94 23.68
C GLY A 432 13.10 -13.67 22.84
N VAL A 433 11.97 -13.13 22.37
CA VAL A 433 11.88 -11.87 21.64
C VAL A 433 10.78 -11.02 22.26
N GLU A 434 11.14 -9.80 22.67
CA GLU A 434 10.20 -8.80 23.14
C GLU A 434 9.98 -7.78 22.04
N HIS A 435 8.72 -7.55 21.67
CA HIS A 435 8.34 -6.54 20.69
C HIS A 435 7.54 -5.43 21.39
N SER A 436 8.04 -4.21 21.31
CA SER A 436 7.33 -3.00 21.71
C SER A 436 7.08 -2.13 20.48
N ARG A 437 5.87 -1.59 20.36
CA ARG A 437 5.49 -0.65 19.31
C ARG A 437 4.86 0.59 19.92
N THR A 438 5.44 1.75 19.61
CA THR A 438 4.85 3.06 19.92
C THR A 438 4.30 3.68 18.64
N VAL A 439 3.05 4.09 18.64
CA VAL A 439 2.38 4.78 17.53
C VAL A 439 2.07 6.20 17.97
N SER A 440 2.70 7.18 17.33
CA SER A 440 2.49 8.61 17.56
C SER A 440 1.80 9.23 16.34
N TYR A 441 0.75 10.02 16.54
CA TYR A 441 0.10 10.78 15.48
C TYR A 441 0.16 12.28 15.76
N MET A 442 0.91 13.00 14.92
CA MET A 442 1.04 14.45 14.93
C MET A 442 0.00 15.02 13.96
N LYS A 443 -1.09 15.55 14.50
CA LYS A 443 -2.29 15.91 13.74
C LYS A 443 -2.05 17.09 12.79
N ASP A 444 -1.33 18.11 13.26
CA ASP A 444 -1.04 19.30 12.46
C ASP A 444 -0.08 19.02 11.31
N GLU A 445 0.85 18.09 11.50
CA GLU A 445 1.79 17.63 10.48
C GLU A 445 1.18 16.55 9.57
N GLU A 446 -0.02 16.04 9.90
CA GLU A 446 -0.64 14.87 9.27
C GLU A 446 0.34 13.71 9.09
N LYS A 447 1.09 13.42 10.16
CA LYS A 447 2.21 12.48 10.19
C LYS A 447 2.02 11.45 11.30
N ILE A 448 2.09 10.17 10.94
CA ILE A 448 2.08 9.04 11.87
C ILE A 448 3.50 8.48 11.96
N VAL A 449 4.05 8.36 13.16
CA VAL A 449 5.36 7.73 13.40
C VAL A 449 5.16 6.46 14.21
N VAL A 450 5.68 5.36 13.71
CA VAL A 450 5.68 4.07 14.38
C VAL A 450 7.11 3.71 14.75
N LYS A 451 7.35 3.54 16.05
CA LYS A 451 8.62 3.09 16.59
C LYS A 451 8.48 1.64 17.05
N ASP A 452 9.09 0.73 16.30
CA ASP A 452 9.22 -0.68 16.65
C ASP A 452 10.57 -0.92 17.34
N LEU A 453 10.52 -1.37 18.60
CA LEU A 453 11.68 -1.80 19.39
C LEU A 453 11.57 -3.30 19.63
N VAL A 454 12.52 -4.06 19.06
CA VAL A 454 12.58 -5.51 19.19
C VAL A 454 13.85 -5.88 19.93
N LYS A 455 13.72 -6.61 21.05
CA LYS A 455 14.83 -7.01 21.91
C LYS A 455 14.94 -8.53 22.01
N SER A 456 16.17 -9.02 21.96
CA SER A 456 16.51 -10.43 22.17
C SER A 456 17.98 -10.57 22.57
N ASP A 457 18.30 -11.64 23.31
CA ASP A 457 19.68 -12.04 23.60
C ASP A 457 20.36 -12.68 22.37
N LYS A 458 19.58 -13.07 21.35
CA LYS A 458 20.07 -13.72 20.13
C LYS A 458 19.83 -12.84 18.92
N ARG A 459 20.64 -13.01 17.88
CA ARG A 459 20.40 -12.39 16.59
C ARG A 459 19.27 -13.13 15.86
N HIS A 460 18.32 -12.37 15.32
CA HIS A 460 17.20 -12.87 14.53
C HIS A 460 17.05 -12.09 13.21
N GLU A 461 16.30 -12.69 12.29
CA GLU A 461 15.76 -12.00 11.12
C GLU A 461 14.32 -11.58 11.43
N TYR A 462 14.04 -10.30 11.29
CA TYR A 462 12.73 -9.71 11.57
C TYR A 462 12.13 -9.15 10.28
N LYS A 463 10.81 -9.23 10.20
CA LYS A 463 10.07 -8.61 9.11
C LYS A 463 8.85 -7.88 9.67
N LEU A 464 8.77 -6.58 9.39
CA LEU A 464 7.56 -5.79 9.63
C LEU A 464 6.71 -5.78 8.35
N LEU A 465 5.41 -5.96 8.51
CA LEU A 465 4.45 -6.02 7.41
C LEU A 465 3.57 -4.77 7.40
N TRP A 466 3.28 -4.25 6.21
CA TRP A 466 2.31 -3.17 5.99
C TRP A 466 1.43 -3.49 4.78
N HIS A 467 0.17 -3.78 5.02
CA HIS A 467 -0.84 -4.10 4.01
C HIS A 467 -1.46 -2.81 3.50
N VAL A 468 -1.51 -2.68 2.19
CA VAL A 468 -1.95 -1.47 1.50
C VAL A 468 -3.28 -1.74 0.81
N ALA A 469 -4.18 -0.76 0.87
CA ALA A 469 -5.50 -0.84 0.23
C ALA A 469 -5.40 -1.23 -1.25
N SER A 470 -6.31 -2.08 -1.74
CA SER A 470 -6.23 -2.70 -3.08
C SER A 470 -6.29 -1.72 -4.24
N ASP A 471 -6.76 -0.49 -4.01
CA ASP A 471 -6.85 0.58 -5.01
C ASP A 471 -5.61 1.50 -5.04
N ILE A 472 -4.62 1.24 -4.18
CA ILE A 472 -3.38 2.01 -4.10
C ILE A 472 -2.25 1.31 -4.85
N THR A 473 -1.55 2.09 -5.68
CA THR A 473 -0.31 1.66 -6.33
C THR A 473 0.88 2.00 -5.46
N VAL A 474 1.79 1.04 -5.28
CA VAL A 474 2.94 1.13 -4.37
C VAL A 474 4.25 1.20 -5.16
N HIS A 475 5.06 2.21 -4.87
CA HIS A 475 6.39 2.38 -5.46
C HIS A 475 7.46 2.45 -4.37
N VAL A 476 8.28 1.41 -4.25
CA VAL A 476 9.39 1.35 -3.28
C VAL A 476 10.62 2.03 -3.87
N ARG A 477 11.22 3.00 -3.17
CA ARG A 477 12.48 3.68 -3.51
C ARG A 477 13.44 3.63 -2.32
N ASP A 478 14.28 2.61 -2.31
CA ASP A 478 15.21 2.31 -1.22
C ASP A 478 14.51 2.23 0.14
N ARG A 479 14.57 3.31 0.94
CA ARG A 479 13.95 3.42 2.27
C ARG A 479 12.59 4.12 2.28
N ILE A 480 12.21 4.75 1.17
CA ILE A 480 10.94 5.45 1.02
C ILE A 480 9.99 4.63 0.16
N VAL A 481 8.70 4.61 0.47
CA VAL A 481 7.65 3.99 -0.33
C VAL A 481 6.58 5.03 -0.60
N GLU A 482 6.28 5.24 -1.88
CA GLU A 482 5.25 6.18 -2.33
C GLU A 482 3.95 5.43 -2.65
N LEU A 483 2.83 5.91 -2.12
CA LEU A 483 1.51 5.31 -2.25
C LEU A 483 0.59 6.25 -3.03
N PHE A 484 0.04 5.76 -4.15
CA PHE A 484 -0.79 6.56 -5.04
C PHE A 484 -2.19 5.99 -5.21
N ARG A 485 -3.21 6.84 -5.12
CA ARG A 485 -4.61 6.55 -5.47
C ARG A 485 -5.01 7.45 -6.63
N ASN A 486 -5.49 6.88 -7.73
CA ASN A 486 -5.86 7.64 -8.93
C ASN A 486 -4.76 8.65 -9.37
N ASN A 487 -3.50 8.21 -9.37
CA ASN A 487 -2.31 9.03 -9.65
C ASN A 487 -2.01 10.18 -8.69
N HIS A 488 -2.79 10.35 -7.62
CA HIS A 488 -2.47 11.30 -6.54
C HIS A 488 -1.71 10.58 -5.44
N LYS A 489 -0.60 11.16 -4.99
CA LYS A 489 0.13 10.65 -3.83
C LYS A 489 -0.74 10.87 -2.59
N VAL A 490 -1.09 9.79 -1.90
CA VAL A 490 -1.93 9.81 -0.69
C VAL A 490 -1.12 9.55 0.57
N MET A 491 0.05 8.91 0.44
CA MET A 491 0.95 8.67 1.55
C MET A 491 2.39 8.46 1.06
N GLU A 492 3.35 8.86 1.87
CA GLU A 492 4.76 8.48 1.76
C GLU A 492 5.19 7.79 3.06
N MET A 493 5.72 6.58 2.95
CA MET A 493 6.28 5.82 4.07
C MET A 493 7.80 5.90 4.02
N GLU A 494 8.48 6.21 5.11
CA GLU A 494 9.95 6.16 5.19
C GLU A 494 10.39 5.31 6.38
N VAL A 495 11.36 4.43 6.14
CA VAL A 495 11.92 3.55 7.17
C VAL A 495 13.32 3.99 7.55
N THR A 496 13.54 4.20 8.85
CA THR A 496 14.84 4.48 9.44
C THR A 496 15.19 3.43 10.48
N THR A 497 16.37 2.84 10.37
CA THR A 497 16.91 1.90 11.36
C THR A 497 18.43 1.97 11.40
N VAL A 498 19.01 1.56 12.52
CA VAL A 498 20.47 1.49 12.70
C VAL A 498 21.10 0.32 11.94
N THR A 499 20.33 -0.75 11.69
CA THR A 499 20.79 -1.95 10.98
C THR A 499 20.59 -1.80 9.46
N GLY A 500 20.93 -2.82 8.68
CA GLY A 500 20.61 -2.83 7.25
C GLY A 500 19.11 -3.06 7.05
N VAL A 501 18.49 -2.34 6.11
CA VAL A 501 17.07 -2.49 5.77
C VAL A 501 16.88 -2.83 4.29
N SER A 502 15.94 -3.72 4.03
CA SER A 502 15.44 -4.03 2.69
C SER A 502 13.92 -3.90 2.69
N ILE A 503 13.38 -3.20 1.70
CA ILE A 503 11.94 -3.02 1.54
C ILE A 503 11.50 -3.66 0.24
N ARG A 504 10.44 -4.47 0.31
CA ARG A 504 9.84 -5.15 -0.84
C ARG A 504 8.33 -4.94 -0.84
N ALA A 505 7.74 -4.92 -2.04
CA ALA A 505 6.30 -4.90 -2.21
C ALA A 505 5.87 -6.19 -2.92
N LEU A 506 5.05 -6.99 -2.25
CA LEU A 506 4.49 -8.24 -2.76
C LEU A 506 3.03 -8.00 -3.15
N ASN A 507 2.63 -8.52 -4.31
CA ASN A 507 1.27 -8.39 -4.83
C ASN A 507 0.80 -9.76 -5.32
N GLU A 508 -0.39 -10.18 -4.87
CA GLU A 508 -1.05 -11.43 -5.28
C GLU A 508 -0.15 -12.69 -5.18
N GLN A 509 0.73 -12.76 -4.19
CA GLN A 509 1.65 -13.88 -4.05
C GLN A 509 0.93 -15.09 -3.44
N THR A 510 1.15 -16.28 -4.00
CA THR A 510 0.64 -17.54 -3.44
C THR A 510 1.74 -18.51 -2.98
N LYS A 511 2.99 -18.29 -3.41
CA LYS A 511 4.16 -19.11 -3.08
C LYS A 511 5.42 -18.24 -2.91
N PRO A 512 6.39 -18.62 -2.06
CA PRO A 512 6.36 -19.78 -1.15
C PRO A 512 5.34 -19.62 -0.01
N GLN A 513 4.84 -18.40 0.19
CA GLN A 513 3.84 -18.06 1.17
C GLN A 513 2.82 -17.09 0.56
N VAL A 514 1.55 -17.21 0.98
CA VAL A 514 0.47 -16.30 0.57
C VAL A 514 0.73 -14.91 1.15
N SER A 515 0.65 -13.87 0.32
CA SER A 515 0.85 -12.46 0.71
C SER A 515 0.23 -11.51 -0.34
N GLY A 516 -0.16 -10.31 0.06
CA GLY A 516 -0.76 -9.33 -0.87
C GLY A 516 -2.18 -9.71 -1.29
N TRP A 517 -3.02 -10.14 -0.34
CA TRP A 517 -4.44 -10.44 -0.56
C TRP A 517 -5.32 -9.77 0.50
N VAL A 518 -6.51 -9.35 0.10
CA VAL A 518 -7.57 -8.87 0.99
C VAL A 518 -8.88 -9.63 0.71
N PHE A 519 -9.75 -9.65 1.72
CA PHE A 519 -11.02 -10.35 1.74
C PHE A 519 -12.15 -9.36 2.06
N PRO A 520 -12.64 -8.58 1.07
CA PRO A 520 -13.71 -7.61 1.30
C PRO A 520 -14.98 -8.23 1.86
N LYS A 521 -15.22 -9.51 1.53
CA LYS A 521 -16.25 -10.39 2.08
C LYS A 521 -15.67 -11.77 2.27
N MET A 522 -16.20 -12.54 3.21
CA MET A 522 -15.82 -13.93 3.39
C MET A 522 -16.02 -14.70 2.08
N GLY A 523 -14.97 -15.37 1.62
CA GLY A 523 -14.90 -16.11 0.36
C GLY A 523 -14.62 -15.26 -0.89
N GLU A 524 -14.65 -13.93 -0.81
CA GLU A 524 -14.27 -13.02 -1.91
C GLU A 524 -12.80 -12.63 -1.75
N LYS A 525 -11.94 -12.99 -2.71
CA LYS A 525 -10.51 -12.73 -2.68
C LYS A 525 -10.16 -11.61 -3.67
N ARG A 526 -9.36 -10.66 -3.26
CA ARG A 526 -8.86 -9.58 -4.13
C ARG A 526 -7.37 -9.36 -3.91
N GLY A 527 -6.63 -9.11 -4.99
CA GLY A 527 -5.24 -8.71 -4.89
C GLY A 527 -5.05 -7.38 -4.18
N ALA A 528 -4.00 -7.31 -3.39
CA ALA A 528 -3.54 -6.11 -2.72
C ALA A 528 -2.01 -6.12 -2.67
N THR A 529 -1.41 -5.11 -2.05
CA THR A 529 0.03 -5.08 -1.85
C THR A 529 0.38 -5.15 -0.37
N THR A 530 1.29 -6.06 -0.03
CA THR A 530 1.95 -6.09 1.27
C THR A 530 3.37 -5.56 1.10
N ILE A 531 3.72 -4.51 1.84
CA ILE A 531 5.08 -4.02 1.97
C ILE A 531 5.76 -4.81 3.09
N GLU A 532 6.90 -5.43 2.78
CA GLU A 532 7.74 -6.14 3.74
C GLU A 532 8.99 -5.29 4.02
N VAL A 533 9.26 -5.04 5.30
CA VAL A 533 10.48 -4.36 5.76
C VAL A 533 11.32 -5.39 6.51
N ASP A 534 12.37 -5.88 5.86
CA ASP A 534 13.31 -6.85 6.43
C ASP A 534 14.43 -6.12 7.19
N ILE A 535 14.62 -6.50 8.46
CA ILE A 535 15.65 -5.98 9.37
C ILE A 535 16.25 -7.14 10.19
N SER A 536 17.51 -7.05 10.59
CA SER A 536 18.15 -8.10 11.39
C SER A 536 19.03 -7.57 12.51
N GLY A 537 19.10 -8.31 13.61
CA GLY A 537 19.84 -7.90 14.80
C GLY A 537 19.38 -8.65 16.04
N SER A 538 20.04 -8.38 17.17
CA SER A 538 19.57 -8.84 18.49
C SER A 538 18.69 -7.78 19.17
N ASN A 539 19.10 -6.52 19.07
CA ASN A 539 18.31 -5.36 19.45
C ASN A 539 18.14 -4.47 18.23
N VAL A 540 16.90 -4.29 17.80
CA VAL A 540 16.57 -3.49 16.61
C VAL A 540 15.59 -2.40 17.00
N GLU A 541 15.93 -1.18 16.61
CA GLU A 541 15.02 -0.05 16.57
C GLU A 541 14.71 0.26 15.11
N CYS A 542 13.42 0.27 14.76
CA CYS A 542 12.93 0.60 13.44
C CYS A 542 11.86 1.69 13.58
N ILE A 543 12.06 2.80 12.89
CA ILE A 543 11.12 3.91 12.83
C ILE A 543 10.50 3.92 11.44
N THR A 544 9.19 3.73 11.36
CA THR A 544 8.40 3.88 10.14
C THR A 544 7.59 5.16 10.25
N GLU A 545 7.89 6.14 9.39
CA GLU A 545 7.16 7.40 9.31
C GLU A 545 6.20 7.37 8.11
N PHE A 546 4.91 7.62 8.36
CA PHE A 546 3.88 7.78 7.35
C PHE A 546 3.48 9.25 7.27
N ARG A 547 3.74 9.89 6.14
CA ARG A 547 3.34 11.26 5.83
C ARG A 547 2.11 11.25 4.96
N LEU A 548 1.11 12.08 5.26
CA LEU A 548 -0.07 12.31 4.41
C LEU A 548 0.03 13.61 3.59
N LYS A 549 1.01 14.47 3.92
CA LYS A 549 1.39 15.69 3.21
C LYS A 549 2.89 15.95 3.38
N ASP A 550 3.41 17.04 2.85
CA ASP A 550 4.83 17.44 2.98
C ASP A 550 5.80 16.30 2.56
N PHE A 551 5.45 15.62 1.47
CA PHE A 551 6.19 14.48 0.94
C PHE A 551 7.63 14.87 0.54
N LYS A 552 8.60 13.99 0.79
CA LYS A 552 9.99 14.23 0.41
C LYS A 552 10.21 14.07 -1.09
N LEU A 553 9.57 13.07 -1.69
CA LEU A 553 9.76 12.73 -3.10
C LEU A 553 8.69 13.33 -4.01
N GLY A 554 9.10 13.64 -5.24
CA GLY A 554 8.20 14.06 -6.32
C GLY A 554 7.90 15.56 -6.33
N ARG A 555 7.24 15.99 -7.41
CA ARG A 555 6.54 17.29 -7.49
C ARG A 555 5.06 16.99 -7.58
N ASP A 556 4.23 17.83 -6.98
CA ASP A 556 2.77 17.62 -6.92
C ASP A 556 2.13 17.37 -8.31
N ASP A 557 2.76 17.85 -9.39
CA ASP A 557 2.25 17.80 -10.76
C ASP A 557 2.79 16.65 -11.64
N LEU A 558 3.74 15.83 -11.15
CA LEU A 558 4.43 14.82 -11.96
C LEU A 558 4.39 13.45 -11.31
N ILE A 559 3.82 12.49 -12.02
CA ILE A 559 3.84 11.08 -11.65
C ILE A 559 5.23 10.51 -11.96
N PRO A 560 6.08 10.24 -10.96
CA PRO A 560 7.49 9.94 -11.21
C PRO A 560 7.70 8.65 -12.03
N TYR A 561 6.78 7.69 -11.94
CA TYR A 561 6.91 6.37 -12.56
C TYR A 561 6.45 6.26 -14.02
N ASN A 562 5.92 7.31 -14.66
CA ASN A 562 5.44 7.20 -16.04
C ASN A 562 6.53 6.82 -17.05
N LEU A 563 7.79 7.19 -16.78
CA LEU A 563 8.95 6.86 -17.63
C LEU A 563 9.76 5.67 -17.09
N GLU A 564 9.46 5.21 -15.87
CA GLU A 564 10.29 4.28 -15.13
C GLU A 564 9.80 2.84 -15.28
N LYS A 565 10.73 1.93 -15.62
CA LYS A 565 10.56 0.49 -15.45
C LYS A 565 11.35 0.04 -14.23
N THR A 566 10.86 -0.99 -13.54
CA THR A 566 11.60 -1.60 -12.42
C THR A 566 12.23 -2.92 -12.86
N PHE A 567 13.54 -3.06 -12.68
CA PHE A 567 14.25 -4.33 -12.78
C PHE A 567 14.40 -4.94 -11.39
N LYS A 568 13.83 -6.14 -11.18
CA LYS A 568 13.89 -6.86 -9.89
C LYS A 568 15.15 -7.73 -9.87
N SER A 569 16.06 -7.46 -8.93
CA SER A 569 17.29 -8.22 -8.69
C SER A 569 17.61 -8.21 -7.19
N THR A 570 18.89 -8.25 -6.81
CA THR A 570 19.39 -8.02 -5.43
C THR A 570 18.86 -6.72 -4.82
N ARG A 571 18.71 -5.68 -5.64
CA ARG A 571 17.96 -4.45 -5.36
C ARG A 571 17.07 -4.13 -6.55
N ASN A 572 15.95 -3.48 -6.31
CA ASN A 572 15.08 -2.99 -7.37
C ASN A 572 15.69 -1.74 -7.99
N LEU A 573 15.90 -1.74 -9.31
CA LEU A 573 16.42 -0.59 -10.06
C LEU A 573 15.35 0.05 -10.92
N ARG A 574 15.34 1.39 -10.95
CA ARG A 574 14.56 2.13 -11.94
C ARG A 574 15.40 2.44 -13.16
N TYR A 575 14.82 2.18 -14.32
CA TYR A 575 15.47 2.44 -15.59
C TYR A 575 14.46 2.82 -16.66
N HIS A 576 14.94 3.49 -17.70
CA HIS A 576 14.23 3.70 -18.95
C HIS A 576 15.02 3.04 -20.08
N PHE A 577 14.35 2.31 -20.96
CA PHE A 577 15.00 1.66 -22.09
C PHE A 577 14.29 2.00 -23.40
N GLU A 578 15.06 2.54 -24.34
CA GLU A 578 14.66 2.83 -25.72
C GLU A 578 15.37 1.86 -26.65
N GLU A 579 14.60 1.05 -27.40
CA GLU A 579 15.15 0.10 -28.36
C GLU A 579 15.50 0.79 -29.68
N ALA A 580 16.63 0.41 -30.29
CA ALA A 580 17.01 0.91 -31.61
C ALA A 580 16.03 0.44 -32.69
N LYS A 581 15.61 1.36 -33.57
CA LYS A 581 14.80 1.05 -34.75
C LYS A 581 15.70 0.72 -35.94
N ASN A 582 16.81 1.44 -36.10
CA ASN A 582 17.78 1.23 -37.16
C ASN A 582 18.56 -0.08 -36.96
N GLN A 583 18.43 -0.98 -37.94
CA GLN A 583 19.08 -2.29 -37.93
C GLN A 583 20.62 -2.21 -37.86
N LYS A 584 21.23 -1.11 -38.36
CA LYS A 584 22.69 -0.88 -38.33
C LYS A 584 23.24 -0.72 -36.91
N HIS A 585 22.43 -0.27 -35.96
CA HIS A 585 22.88 0.06 -34.61
C HIS A 585 22.20 -0.77 -33.50
N LYS A 586 21.46 -1.82 -33.88
CA LYS A 586 20.77 -2.70 -32.93
C LYS A 586 21.72 -3.54 -32.07
N ASP A 587 22.95 -3.69 -32.50
CA ASP A 587 24.04 -4.34 -31.79
C ASP A 587 24.81 -3.39 -30.86
N LYS A 588 24.45 -2.09 -30.81
CA LYS A 588 25.07 -1.09 -29.94
C LYS A 588 24.20 -0.75 -28.74
N LEU A 589 24.81 -0.54 -27.57
CA LEU A 589 24.12 -0.14 -26.33
C LEU A 589 24.79 1.07 -25.69
N PHE A 590 23.99 2.12 -25.45
CA PHE A 590 24.40 3.27 -24.65
C PHE A 590 23.81 3.14 -23.25
N VAL A 591 24.69 3.01 -22.25
CA VAL A 591 24.32 2.99 -20.83
C VAL A 591 24.56 4.37 -20.25
N VAL A 592 23.49 5.03 -19.84
CA VAL A 592 23.51 6.43 -19.39
C VAL A 592 23.30 6.48 -17.89
N PHE A 593 24.31 7.02 -17.20
CA PHE A 593 24.29 7.23 -15.75
C PHE A 593 23.91 8.67 -15.40
N SER A 594 22.98 8.79 -14.47
CA SER A 594 22.48 10.06 -13.95
C SER A 594 23.57 10.87 -13.24
N ALA A 595 23.57 12.19 -13.47
CA ALA A 595 24.36 13.17 -12.74
C ALA A 595 23.84 13.35 -11.31
N MET A 596 24.57 14.11 -10.50
CA MET A 596 24.16 14.43 -9.13
C MET A 596 22.97 15.42 -9.16
N ALA A 597 21.96 15.15 -8.35
CA ALA A 597 20.77 15.99 -8.21
C ALA A 597 20.62 16.46 -6.75
N PRO A 598 19.85 17.53 -6.49
CA PRO A 598 19.47 17.91 -5.12
C PRO A 598 18.76 16.76 -4.39
N GLU A 599 18.68 16.87 -3.05
CA GLU A 599 18.02 15.86 -2.21
C GLU A 599 16.61 15.56 -2.73
N TYR A 600 16.32 14.26 -2.87
CA TYR A 600 15.02 13.72 -3.27
C TYR A 600 14.51 14.17 -4.66
N LYS A 601 15.38 14.72 -5.52
CA LYS A 601 15.06 15.18 -6.88
C LYS A 601 15.76 14.36 -7.98
N PHE A 602 15.61 13.04 -7.93
CA PHE A 602 16.20 12.12 -8.91
C PHE A 602 15.66 12.35 -10.33
N ALA A 603 16.55 12.26 -11.34
CA ALA A 603 16.16 12.44 -12.73
C ALA A 603 17.07 11.63 -13.67
N PHE A 604 16.52 11.17 -14.78
CA PHE A 604 17.31 10.68 -15.91
C PHE A 604 18.00 11.85 -16.61
N ASN A 605 19.30 11.71 -16.88
CA ASN A 605 20.06 12.72 -17.63
C ASN A 605 20.18 12.34 -19.12
N TYR A 606 20.43 13.36 -19.95
CA TYR A 606 20.76 13.23 -21.38
C TYR A 606 19.68 12.63 -22.30
N MET A 607 18.48 12.31 -21.80
CA MET A 607 17.37 11.84 -22.65
C MET A 607 17.08 12.79 -23.81
N ARG A 608 17.10 14.12 -23.57
CA ARG A 608 16.91 15.12 -24.63
C ARG A 608 18.08 15.15 -25.61
N SER A 609 19.32 15.07 -25.13
CA SER A 609 20.53 15.11 -25.95
C SER A 609 20.63 13.92 -26.89
N LEU A 610 20.16 12.75 -26.44
CA LEU A 610 20.20 11.49 -27.17
C LEU A 610 18.88 11.14 -27.88
N LYS A 611 17.92 12.07 -27.92
CA LYS A 611 16.56 11.82 -28.45
C LYS A 611 16.60 11.32 -29.89
N ASP A 612 17.41 11.95 -30.73
CA ASP A 612 17.47 11.68 -32.17
C ASP A 612 18.53 10.62 -32.53
N VAL A 613 19.22 10.07 -31.52
CA VAL A 613 20.20 9.00 -31.69
C VAL A 613 19.49 7.65 -31.69
N ASP A 614 19.44 6.98 -32.85
CA ASP A 614 18.77 5.69 -33.02
C ASP A 614 19.69 4.50 -32.73
N VAL A 615 19.84 4.23 -31.43
CA VAL A 615 20.64 3.14 -30.82
C VAL A 615 19.90 2.61 -29.60
N ASN A 616 20.27 1.42 -29.08
CA ASN A 616 19.67 0.98 -27.82
C ASN A 616 20.18 1.88 -26.70
N LYS A 617 19.27 2.50 -25.95
CA LYS A 617 19.61 3.42 -24.86
C LYS A 617 19.02 2.91 -23.56
N LEU A 618 19.88 2.66 -22.58
CA LEU A 618 19.53 2.28 -21.22
C LEU A 618 19.89 3.43 -20.28
N PHE A 619 18.87 4.14 -19.79
CA PHE A 619 19.03 5.16 -18.77
C PHE A 619 18.77 4.53 -17.40
N ILE A 620 19.73 4.63 -16.48
CA ILE A 620 19.60 4.07 -15.13
C ILE A 620 19.45 5.21 -14.14
N LEU A 621 18.39 5.17 -13.33
CA LEU A 621 18.13 6.14 -12.28
C LEU A 621 18.88 5.72 -11.01
N ASP A 622 19.57 6.67 -10.39
CA ASP A 622 20.19 6.49 -9.07
C ASP A 622 19.32 7.13 -8.01
N ASP A 623 18.29 6.40 -7.56
CA ASP A 623 17.31 6.82 -6.57
C ASP A 623 17.52 6.17 -5.19
N PHE A 624 18.79 5.86 -4.88
CA PHE A 624 19.20 5.28 -3.60
C PHE A 624 19.65 6.37 -2.63
N GLY A 625 19.38 6.17 -1.33
CA GLY A 625 19.63 7.23 -0.35
C GLY A 625 18.83 8.50 -0.62
N ASP A 626 19.35 9.64 -0.20
CA ASP A 626 18.73 10.97 -0.38
C ASP A 626 19.20 11.67 -1.67
N GLN A 627 20.39 11.36 -2.20
CA GLN A 627 21.00 12.00 -3.38
C GLN A 627 21.63 11.03 -4.40
N GLY A 628 21.39 9.73 -4.25
CA GLY A 628 21.99 8.67 -5.06
C GLY A 628 23.22 8.06 -4.40
N ALA A 629 23.58 6.85 -4.82
CA ALA A 629 24.64 6.04 -4.23
C ALA A 629 25.81 5.76 -5.18
N TYR A 630 25.95 6.57 -6.26
CA TYR A 630 26.97 6.36 -7.30
C TYR A 630 26.87 4.95 -7.94
N TYR A 631 25.71 4.30 -7.81
CA TYR A 631 25.46 2.92 -8.22
C TYR A 631 26.34 1.87 -7.52
N LEU A 632 26.94 2.19 -6.37
CA LEU A 632 27.88 1.32 -5.66
C LEU A 632 27.15 0.37 -4.69
N GLY A 633 26.52 0.93 -3.65
CA GLY A 633 25.86 0.15 -2.61
C GLY A 633 25.64 0.91 -1.32
N ASN A 634 25.13 0.22 -0.30
CA ASN A 634 24.86 0.75 1.04
C ASN A 634 25.78 0.10 2.07
N LYS A 635 26.51 0.88 2.88
CA LYS A 635 27.46 0.41 3.90
C LYS A 635 28.44 -0.66 3.38
N ARG A 636 29.05 -0.39 2.22
CA ARG A 636 29.97 -1.26 1.48
C ARG A 636 29.34 -2.59 1.04
N ASP A 637 28.01 -2.70 1.04
CA ASP A 637 27.33 -3.75 0.27
C ASP A 637 27.57 -3.51 -1.24
N HIS A 638 27.59 -4.57 -2.04
CA HIS A 638 27.73 -4.46 -3.50
C HIS A 638 26.37 -4.68 -4.19
N ALA A 639 25.27 -4.52 -3.46
CA ALA A 639 23.96 -4.99 -3.90
C ALA A 639 23.39 -4.10 -5.03
N ILE A 640 23.63 -2.79 -4.98
CA ILE A 640 23.24 -1.84 -6.03
C ILE A 640 24.07 -2.09 -7.28
N GLU A 641 25.39 -2.14 -7.16
CA GLU A 641 26.29 -2.40 -8.28
C GLU A 641 25.97 -3.71 -9.01
N THR A 642 25.73 -4.78 -8.24
CA THR A 642 25.31 -6.09 -8.76
C THR A 642 23.99 -6.01 -9.51
N ALA A 643 23.03 -5.23 -9.02
CA ALA A 643 21.77 -5.04 -9.72
C ALA A 643 21.98 -4.31 -11.05
N VAL A 644 22.86 -3.30 -11.07
CA VAL A 644 23.12 -2.47 -12.26
C VAL A 644 23.81 -3.29 -13.33
N SER A 645 24.86 -4.03 -12.96
CA SER A 645 25.53 -4.94 -13.89
C SER A 645 24.58 -6.03 -14.38
N SER A 646 23.73 -6.61 -13.52
CA SER A 646 22.72 -7.59 -13.92
C SER A 646 21.72 -7.04 -14.95
N LEU A 647 21.26 -5.79 -14.77
CA LEU A 647 20.37 -5.13 -15.72
C LEU A 647 21.06 -4.92 -17.08
N ILE A 648 22.29 -4.40 -17.07
CA ILE A 648 23.07 -4.17 -18.28
C ILE A 648 23.29 -5.49 -19.02
N GLN A 649 23.74 -6.54 -18.31
CA GLN A 649 23.96 -7.88 -18.87
C GLN A 649 22.67 -8.51 -19.40
N TYR A 650 21.54 -8.33 -18.71
CA TYR A 650 20.22 -8.78 -19.20
C TYR A 650 19.86 -8.11 -20.53
N ILE A 651 20.03 -6.79 -20.65
CA ILE A 651 19.77 -6.06 -21.89
C ILE A 651 20.74 -6.54 -22.99
N MET A 652 22.03 -6.67 -22.68
CA MET A 652 23.02 -7.17 -23.64
C MET A 652 22.66 -8.55 -24.17
N ALA A 653 22.33 -9.49 -23.27
CA ALA A 653 21.94 -10.84 -23.66
C ALA A 653 20.65 -10.85 -24.49
N LYS A 654 19.65 -10.04 -24.10
CA LYS A 654 18.35 -9.95 -24.80
C LYS A 654 18.51 -9.46 -26.24
N TYR A 655 19.38 -8.48 -26.47
CA TYR A 655 19.59 -7.87 -27.79
C TYR A 655 20.86 -8.35 -28.51
N LYS A 656 21.57 -9.34 -27.96
CA LYS A 656 22.79 -9.94 -28.51
C LYS A 656 23.92 -8.91 -28.73
N ILE A 657 24.14 -8.06 -27.74
CA ILE A 657 25.12 -6.98 -27.76
C ILE A 657 26.41 -7.46 -27.10
N CYS A 658 27.54 -7.36 -27.79
CA CYS A 658 28.86 -7.67 -27.25
C CYS A 658 29.38 -6.51 -26.39
N HIS A 659 30.23 -6.82 -25.39
CA HIS A 659 30.82 -5.82 -24.49
C HIS A 659 31.52 -4.66 -25.20
N GLU A 660 32.24 -4.94 -26.30
CA GLU A 660 32.89 -3.94 -27.15
C GLU A 660 31.92 -2.93 -27.79
N GLN A 661 30.63 -3.26 -27.92
CA GLN A 661 29.59 -2.39 -28.48
C GLN A 661 28.81 -1.62 -27.40
N VAL A 662 29.24 -1.70 -26.14
CA VAL A 662 28.66 -0.96 -25.02
C VAL A 662 29.42 0.36 -24.82
N THR A 663 28.69 1.47 -24.77
CA THR A 663 29.22 2.80 -24.44
C THR A 663 28.62 3.28 -23.12
N ALA A 664 29.46 3.56 -22.14
CA ALA A 664 29.07 4.13 -20.85
C ALA A 664 29.16 5.65 -20.88
N ILE A 665 28.10 6.35 -20.45
CA ILE A 665 27.94 7.80 -20.61
C ILE A 665 27.54 8.44 -19.29
N GLY A 666 28.18 9.56 -18.93
CA GLY A 666 27.71 10.42 -17.85
C GLY A 666 28.63 11.60 -17.54
N SER A 667 28.20 12.50 -16.65
CA SER A 667 29.07 13.59 -16.15
C SER A 667 29.07 13.67 -14.62
N SER A 668 30.10 14.25 -14.04
CA SER A 668 30.29 14.38 -12.59
C SER A 668 30.14 13.00 -11.89
N LYS A 669 29.06 12.79 -11.12
CA LYS A 669 28.67 11.49 -10.58
C LYS A 669 28.49 10.41 -11.65
N GLY A 670 27.75 10.73 -12.71
CA GLY A 670 27.52 9.82 -13.83
C GLY A 670 28.80 9.55 -14.62
N GLY A 671 29.72 10.52 -14.67
CA GLY A 671 31.03 10.36 -15.31
C GLY A 671 31.91 9.39 -14.55
N TYR A 672 31.92 9.49 -13.21
CA TYR A 672 32.54 8.49 -12.35
C TYR A 672 31.94 7.09 -12.61
N ALA A 673 30.61 6.97 -12.59
CA ALA A 673 29.94 5.68 -12.81
C ALA A 673 30.26 5.10 -14.20
N ALA A 674 30.29 5.94 -15.24
CA ALA A 674 30.63 5.52 -16.59
C ALA A 674 32.04 4.90 -16.66
N VAL A 675 33.03 5.57 -16.07
CA VAL A 675 34.40 5.04 -15.97
C VAL A 675 34.44 3.77 -15.13
N TYR A 676 33.84 3.79 -13.94
CA TYR A 676 33.85 2.66 -13.00
C TYR A 676 33.28 1.37 -13.62
N PHE A 677 32.07 1.43 -14.19
CA PHE A 677 31.43 0.27 -14.78
C PHE A 677 32.13 -0.18 -16.06
N ALA A 678 32.63 0.74 -16.89
CA ALA A 678 33.34 0.36 -18.11
C ALA A 678 34.66 -0.35 -17.83
N LEU A 679 35.43 0.10 -16.83
CA LEU A 679 36.66 -0.56 -16.39
C LEU A 679 36.34 -1.93 -15.77
N LYS A 680 35.43 -1.96 -14.79
CA LYS A 680 35.14 -3.20 -14.03
C LYS A 680 34.49 -4.31 -14.86
N TYR A 681 33.68 -3.93 -15.85
CA TYR A 681 32.92 -4.85 -16.68
C TYR A 681 33.37 -4.87 -18.14
N TYR A 682 34.52 -4.28 -18.46
CA TYR A 682 35.17 -4.34 -19.78
C TYR A 682 34.29 -3.86 -20.94
N PHE A 683 33.62 -2.71 -20.80
CA PHE A 683 32.85 -2.11 -21.89
C PHE A 683 33.77 -1.49 -22.95
N GLY A 684 33.27 -1.34 -24.19
CA GLY A 684 34.09 -0.85 -25.29
C GLY A 684 34.40 0.64 -25.28
N ASN A 685 33.51 1.48 -24.76
CA ASN A 685 33.67 2.94 -24.86
C ASN A 685 33.18 3.67 -23.61
N VAL A 686 33.82 4.80 -23.30
CA VAL A 686 33.40 5.74 -22.24
C VAL A 686 33.31 7.15 -22.82
N ILE A 687 32.23 7.86 -22.49
CA ILE A 687 32.10 9.31 -22.68
C ILE A 687 31.80 9.92 -21.30
N ALA A 688 32.79 10.56 -20.68
CA ALA A 688 32.69 11.09 -19.33
C ALA A 688 33.05 12.58 -19.23
N GLY A 689 32.15 13.38 -18.65
CA GLY A 689 32.39 14.80 -18.36
C GLY A 689 32.81 14.98 -16.91
N ALA A 690 33.99 15.55 -16.66
CA ALA A 690 34.54 15.85 -15.34
C ALA A 690 34.27 14.78 -14.25
N PRO A 691 34.69 13.51 -14.46
CA PRO A 691 34.45 12.42 -13.52
C PRO A 691 35.13 12.66 -12.16
N GLN A 692 34.41 12.37 -11.06
CA GLN A 692 34.88 12.55 -9.68
C GLN A 692 35.72 11.35 -9.20
N SER A 693 36.89 11.13 -9.79
CA SER A 693 37.73 9.93 -9.59
C SER A 693 38.12 9.63 -8.13
N LYS A 694 38.57 10.66 -7.39
CA LYS A 694 38.78 10.62 -5.93
C LYS A 694 37.45 10.86 -5.17
N LEU A 695 36.61 9.83 -5.14
CA LEU A 695 35.23 9.94 -4.66
C LEU A 695 35.12 10.36 -3.18
N GLY A 696 35.93 9.79 -2.30
CA GLY A 696 35.93 10.11 -0.87
C GLY A 696 36.34 11.56 -0.63
N HIS A 697 37.40 12.00 -1.32
CA HIS A 697 37.86 13.38 -1.23
C HIS A 697 36.81 14.36 -1.73
N PHE A 698 36.12 14.04 -2.84
CA PHE A 698 35.01 14.85 -3.34
C PHE A 698 33.88 14.96 -2.31
N LEU A 699 33.37 13.82 -1.85
CA LEU A 699 32.18 13.75 -0.99
C LEU A 699 32.44 14.34 0.40
N ILE A 700 33.61 14.08 1.00
CA ILE A 700 33.88 14.42 2.40
C ILE A 700 34.57 15.79 2.52
N ASN A 701 35.57 16.05 1.68
CA ASN A 701 36.49 17.19 1.86
C ASN A 701 36.15 18.38 0.95
N GLN A 702 35.65 18.14 -0.26
CA GLN A 702 35.46 19.20 -1.26
C GLN A 702 34.03 19.75 -1.30
N ALA A 703 33.03 18.87 -1.40
CA ALA A 703 31.63 19.24 -1.63
C ALA A 703 30.71 19.03 -0.41
N ASN A 704 31.23 18.44 0.67
CA ASN A 704 30.53 18.20 1.94
C ASN A 704 29.22 17.37 1.80
N HIS A 705 29.21 16.40 0.88
CA HIS A 705 28.17 15.38 0.70
C HIS A 705 28.38 14.17 1.61
N LYS A 706 28.55 14.43 2.91
CA LYS A 706 28.79 13.38 3.93
C LYS A 706 27.63 12.39 4.04
N ASN A 707 26.42 12.79 3.71
CA ASN A 707 25.24 11.93 3.61
C ASN A 707 25.46 10.79 2.61
N ILE A 708 25.99 11.10 1.41
CA ILE A 708 26.28 10.09 0.38
C ILE A 708 27.45 9.21 0.82
N ALA A 709 28.50 9.80 1.40
CA ALA A 709 29.64 9.03 1.92
C ALA A 709 29.20 8.02 3.00
N ARG A 710 28.41 8.45 3.98
CA ARG A 710 27.85 7.56 5.02
C ARG A 710 26.95 6.48 4.46
N TYR A 711 26.17 6.80 3.42
CA TYR A 711 25.35 5.81 2.75
C TYR A 711 26.22 4.73 2.10
N ILE A 712 27.24 5.12 1.33
CA ILE A 712 28.06 4.16 0.56
C ILE A 712 29.08 3.44 1.45
N ALA A 713 29.88 4.17 2.23
CA ALA A 713 30.99 3.64 3.00
C ALA A 713 30.61 3.18 4.42
N GLY A 714 29.46 3.62 4.93
CA GLY A 714 29.03 3.41 6.31
C GLY A 714 29.53 4.44 7.32
N GLY A 715 30.41 5.36 6.89
CA GLY A 715 30.97 6.45 7.67
C GLY A 715 31.49 7.58 6.78
N ASP A 716 32.08 8.61 7.39
CA ASP A 716 32.68 9.77 6.74
C ASP A 716 34.05 10.14 7.36
N GLU A 717 34.76 9.15 7.91
CA GLU A 717 36.09 9.34 8.48
C GLU A 717 37.21 9.18 7.43
N GLU A 718 38.46 9.43 7.80
CA GLU A 718 39.62 9.34 6.89
C GLU A 718 39.76 7.95 6.24
N SER A 719 39.44 6.88 6.99
CA SER A 719 39.45 5.51 6.45
C SER A 719 38.35 5.26 5.41
N ASP A 720 37.18 5.90 5.56
CA ASP A 720 36.09 5.86 4.60
C ASP A 720 36.42 6.67 3.35
N CYS A 721 37.04 7.85 3.54
CA CYS A 721 37.56 8.68 2.47
C CYS A 721 38.55 7.89 1.61
N PHE A 722 39.53 7.25 2.24
CA PHE A 722 40.53 6.44 1.55
C PHE A 722 39.88 5.28 0.79
N TYR A 723 38.95 4.54 1.43
CA TYR A 723 38.22 3.47 0.77
C TYR A 723 37.52 3.94 -0.51
N LEU A 724 36.75 5.02 -0.43
CA LEU A 724 35.99 5.57 -1.56
C LEU A 724 36.92 6.06 -2.68
N ASP A 725 38.03 6.73 -2.34
CA ASP A 725 39.02 7.19 -3.31
C ASP A 725 39.64 6.03 -4.08
N GLN A 726 39.89 4.89 -3.41
CA GLN A 726 40.57 3.76 -4.05
C GLN A 726 39.69 2.94 -5.01
N LEU A 727 38.36 3.11 -5.00
CA LEU A 727 37.44 2.26 -5.75
C LEU A 727 37.71 2.20 -7.27
N VAL A 728 37.97 3.34 -7.91
CA VAL A 728 38.31 3.39 -9.35
C VAL A 728 39.77 3.03 -9.57
N PHE A 729 40.70 3.57 -8.76
CA PHE A 729 42.12 3.38 -8.98
C PHE A 729 42.57 1.92 -8.79
N GLN A 730 41.93 1.17 -7.90
CA GLN A 730 42.20 -0.27 -7.76
C GLN A 730 41.83 -1.08 -9.00
N LEU A 731 40.83 -0.65 -9.78
CA LEU A 731 40.46 -1.31 -11.04
C LEU A 731 41.55 -1.16 -12.10
N LEU A 732 42.35 -0.10 -12.03
CA LEU A 732 43.42 0.18 -13.00
C LEU A 732 44.61 -0.79 -12.86
N ASN A 733 44.70 -1.53 -11.76
CA ASN A 733 45.69 -2.59 -11.56
C ASN A 733 45.32 -3.91 -12.29
N GLN A 734 44.15 -3.98 -12.93
CA GLN A 734 43.72 -5.16 -13.67
C GLN A 734 44.41 -5.25 -15.05
N PRO A 735 44.51 -6.44 -15.66
CA PRO A 735 44.99 -6.59 -17.03
C PRO A 735 44.17 -5.72 -17.99
N ASN A 736 44.85 -4.99 -18.89
CA ASN A 736 44.27 -3.98 -19.77
C ASN A 736 44.24 -4.40 -21.25
N ASP A 737 44.51 -5.67 -21.56
CA ASP A 737 44.49 -6.25 -22.92
C ASP A 737 43.13 -6.04 -23.62
N ILE A 738 42.08 -5.90 -22.82
CA ILE A 738 40.72 -5.55 -23.23
C ILE A 738 40.34 -4.31 -22.43
N SER A 739 40.50 -3.13 -23.01
CA SER A 739 40.22 -1.85 -22.34
C SER A 739 39.26 -0.97 -23.14
N PRO A 740 38.45 -0.13 -22.46
CA PRO A 740 37.60 0.84 -23.15
C PRO A 740 38.41 1.92 -23.85
N SER A 741 37.91 2.45 -24.96
CA SER A 741 38.31 3.77 -25.46
C SER A 741 37.65 4.85 -24.60
N ILE A 742 38.44 5.70 -23.93
CA ILE A 742 37.96 6.63 -22.91
C ILE A 742 38.00 8.06 -23.44
N ASN A 743 36.84 8.70 -23.54
CA ASN A 743 36.69 10.10 -23.95
C ASN A 743 36.30 10.96 -22.74
N LEU A 744 37.16 11.90 -22.37
CA LEU A 744 37.02 12.78 -21.22
C LEU A 744 36.91 14.24 -21.66
N ILE A 745 36.06 15.02 -21.00
CA ILE A 745 36.01 16.50 -21.14
C ILE A 745 36.01 17.18 -19.77
N VAL A 746 36.75 18.28 -19.63
CA VAL A 746 36.77 19.11 -18.41
C VAL A 746 37.19 20.55 -18.73
N GLY A 747 36.74 21.52 -17.93
CA GLY A 747 37.11 22.92 -18.08
C GLY A 747 38.32 23.33 -17.25
N THR A 748 39.12 24.30 -17.70
CA THR A 748 40.30 24.78 -16.94
C THR A 748 39.95 25.48 -15.62
N LYS A 749 38.73 26.01 -15.48
CA LYS A 749 38.19 26.59 -14.23
C LYS A 749 37.29 25.62 -13.46
N ASP A 750 37.15 24.38 -13.91
CA ASP A 750 36.46 23.34 -13.16
C ASP A 750 37.37 22.84 -12.03
N HIS A 751 36.87 22.86 -10.79
CA HIS A 751 37.60 22.32 -9.65
C HIS A 751 37.86 20.81 -9.78
N HIS A 752 37.11 20.10 -10.63
CA HIS A 752 37.39 18.71 -10.98
C HIS A 752 38.64 18.51 -11.82
N TYR A 753 39.10 19.53 -12.55
CA TYR A 753 40.24 19.41 -13.46
C TYR A 753 41.49 18.89 -12.76
N LEU A 754 42.01 19.64 -11.78
CA LEU A 754 43.23 19.28 -11.06
C LEU A 754 43.00 18.19 -10.00
N ASN A 755 41.82 18.14 -9.40
CA ASN A 755 41.58 17.26 -8.24
C ASN A 755 41.13 15.84 -8.63
N HIS A 756 40.51 15.68 -9.80
CA HIS A 756 39.89 14.42 -10.20
C HIS A 756 40.27 13.97 -11.61
N VAL A 757 40.13 14.83 -12.62
CA VAL A 757 40.32 14.43 -14.03
C VAL A 757 41.79 14.19 -14.35
N MET A 758 42.68 15.12 -14.00
CA MET A 758 44.12 14.95 -14.23
C MET A 758 44.71 13.74 -13.48
N PRO A 759 44.44 13.53 -12.17
CA PRO A 759 44.92 12.34 -11.47
C PRO A 759 44.43 11.01 -12.08
N LEU A 760 43.20 10.98 -12.61
CA LEU A 760 42.68 9.80 -13.29
C LEU A 760 43.35 9.61 -14.66
N TYR A 761 43.46 10.69 -15.44
CA TYR A 761 44.06 10.69 -16.77
C TYR A 761 45.53 10.22 -16.74
N GLU A 762 46.33 10.75 -15.81
CA GLU A 762 47.73 10.37 -15.64
C GLU A 762 47.88 8.87 -15.40
N VAL A 763 47.13 8.32 -14.44
CA VAL A 763 47.18 6.88 -14.11
C VAL A 763 46.66 6.01 -15.26
N LEU A 764 45.62 6.45 -15.98
CA LEU A 764 45.13 5.74 -17.16
C LEU A 764 46.20 5.66 -18.27
N VAL A 765 46.85 6.78 -18.59
CA VAL A 765 47.90 6.83 -19.62
C VAL A 765 49.12 6.03 -19.19
N GLU A 766 49.54 6.14 -17.93
CA GLU A 766 50.66 5.36 -17.37
C GLU A 766 50.41 3.84 -17.45
N ASN A 767 49.16 3.42 -17.26
CA ASN A 767 48.73 2.03 -17.41
C ASN A 767 48.29 1.69 -18.84
N GLY A 768 48.65 2.49 -19.86
CA GLY A 768 48.48 2.13 -21.28
C GLY A 768 47.04 2.13 -21.82
N TYR A 769 46.09 2.80 -21.17
CA TYR A 769 44.72 2.94 -21.68
C TYR A 769 44.64 3.95 -22.83
N GLU A 770 43.75 3.72 -23.80
CA GLU A 770 43.43 4.69 -24.86
C GLU A 770 42.53 5.80 -24.30
N VAL A 771 43.10 6.98 -24.02
CA VAL A 771 42.37 8.12 -23.46
C VAL A 771 42.48 9.35 -24.34
N GLN A 772 41.33 9.92 -24.70
CA GLN A 772 41.21 11.24 -25.31
C GLN A 772 40.69 12.21 -24.25
N LEU A 773 41.47 13.24 -23.91
CA LEU A 773 41.10 14.28 -22.95
C LEU A 773 40.95 15.62 -23.67
N GLU A 774 39.74 16.18 -23.65
CA GLU A 774 39.43 17.52 -24.14
C GLU A 774 39.39 18.51 -22.96
N ILE A 775 40.19 19.56 -23.05
CA ILE A 775 40.30 20.61 -22.03
C ILE A 775 39.75 21.91 -22.62
N GLU A 776 38.65 22.40 -22.05
CA GLU A 776 37.97 23.63 -22.49
C GLU A 776 38.44 24.83 -21.66
N GLU A 777 38.94 25.87 -22.33
CA GLU A 777 39.39 27.08 -21.64
C GLU A 777 38.23 27.84 -20.97
N ASP A 778 38.50 28.36 -19.77
CA ASP A 778 37.59 29.19 -18.97
C ASP A 778 36.27 28.55 -18.51
N LEU A 779 36.04 27.28 -18.81
CA LEU A 779 34.83 26.54 -18.46
C LEU A 779 34.83 26.15 -16.97
N THR A 780 33.73 26.45 -16.26
CA THR A 780 33.50 26.07 -14.86
C THR A 780 32.66 24.80 -14.75
N HIS A 781 32.60 24.20 -13.55
CA HIS A 781 31.77 23.00 -13.33
C HIS A 781 30.28 23.20 -13.67
N ALA A 782 29.75 24.41 -13.47
CA ALA A 782 28.35 24.72 -13.77
C ALA A 782 28.07 24.71 -15.28
N ASP A 783 29.06 25.11 -16.08
CA ASP A 783 28.96 25.21 -17.53
C ASP A 783 28.88 23.84 -18.22
N LEU A 784 29.36 22.77 -17.57
CA LEU A 784 29.21 21.40 -18.07
C LEU A 784 27.77 21.01 -18.38
N LYS A 785 26.77 21.59 -17.69
CA LYS A 785 25.35 21.35 -17.97
C LYS A 785 24.96 21.72 -19.41
N VAL A 786 25.70 22.64 -20.04
CA VAL A 786 25.50 23.10 -21.42
C VAL A 786 26.50 22.44 -22.37
N HIS A 787 27.76 22.36 -21.97
CA HIS A 787 28.85 21.91 -22.84
C HIS A 787 28.93 20.38 -22.99
N PHE A 788 28.75 19.61 -21.90
CA PHE A 788 28.81 18.15 -21.98
C PHE A 788 27.74 17.55 -22.92
N PRO A 789 26.48 18.03 -22.96
CA PRO A 789 25.52 17.62 -23.99
C PRO A 789 26.00 17.75 -25.43
N LEU A 790 26.73 18.81 -25.76
CA LEU A 790 27.27 19.04 -27.12
C LEU A 790 28.43 18.09 -27.40
N TYR A 791 29.37 18.00 -26.47
CA TYR A 791 30.48 17.04 -26.55
C TYR A 791 29.98 15.60 -26.70
N LEU A 792 28.96 15.22 -25.92
CA LEU A 792 28.30 13.93 -26.00
C LEU A 792 27.74 13.64 -27.40
N GLN A 793 27.05 14.61 -28.01
CA GLN A 793 26.50 14.43 -29.36
C GLN A 793 27.60 14.19 -30.39
N ASN A 794 28.68 14.96 -30.34
CA ASN A 794 29.82 14.81 -31.25
C ASN A 794 30.47 13.42 -31.08
N LYS A 795 30.77 13.00 -29.84
CA LYS A 795 31.40 11.69 -29.57
C LYS A 795 30.50 10.51 -29.91
N VAL A 796 29.19 10.66 -29.75
CA VAL A 796 28.23 9.66 -30.21
C VAL A 796 28.30 9.49 -31.72
N GLU A 797 28.35 10.57 -32.50
CA GLU A 797 28.50 10.49 -33.96
C GLU A 797 29.80 9.78 -34.37
N GLU A 798 30.92 10.10 -33.72
CA GLU A 798 32.21 9.44 -33.94
C GLU A 798 32.13 7.91 -33.71
N ILE A 799 31.54 7.49 -32.58
CA ILE A 799 31.38 6.06 -32.22
C ILE A 799 30.41 5.34 -33.17
N LEU A 800 29.38 6.03 -33.68
CA LEU A 800 28.41 5.44 -34.58
C LEU A 800 28.93 5.25 -36.00
N ASP A 801 29.71 6.21 -36.51
CA ASP A 801 30.12 6.25 -37.91
C ASP A 801 31.52 5.67 -38.21
N LYS A 802 32.33 5.30 -37.21
CA LYS A 802 33.71 4.77 -37.40
C LYS A 802 34.45 5.52 -38.53
N LYS A 803 34.55 6.85 -38.45
CA LYS A 803 35.59 7.57 -39.19
C LYS A 803 36.85 7.53 -38.35
N HIS A 804 37.90 6.89 -38.89
CA HIS A 804 39.25 7.13 -38.41
C HIS A 804 39.46 8.64 -38.32
N SER A 805 39.89 9.08 -37.14
CA SER A 805 40.42 10.40 -36.87
C SER A 805 41.65 10.64 -37.75
N SER A 806 41.43 11.12 -38.98
CA SER A 806 42.39 12.02 -39.59
C SER A 806 42.05 13.40 -39.07
N LEU A 807 42.87 13.89 -38.14
CA LEU A 807 43.03 15.32 -37.88
C LEU A 807 43.14 16.05 -39.22
N SER A 808 42.04 16.61 -39.71
CA SER A 808 42.09 17.69 -40.68
C SER A 808 41.92 18.96 -39.87
N ASN A 809 43.00 19.72 -39.74
CA ASN A 809 42.98 21.10 -39.27
C ASN A 809 41.84 21.83 -39.97
N PHE A 810 40.73 22.04 -39.28
CA PHE A 810 39.63 22.84 -39.78
C PHE A 810 39.98 24.29 -39.54
N GLU A 811 40.65 24.93 -40.51
CA GLU A 811 40.88 26.37 -40.47
C GLU A 811 39.53 27.09 -40.31
N GLU A 812 39.43 27.92 -39.28
CA GLU A 812 38.31 28.85 -39.13
C GLU A 812 38.28 29.81 -40.32
N PRO A 813 37.10 30.29 -40.75
CA PRO A 813 37.06 31.33 -41.77
C PRO A 813 37.78 32.58 -41.24
N ILE A 814 38.65 33.20 -42.04
CA ILE A 814 39.41 34.41 -41.68
C ILE A 814 39.08 35.53 -42.66
N ILE A 815 38.72 36.73 -42.15
CA ILE A 815 38.60 37.94 -42.97
C ILE A 815 39.97 38.63 -43.01
N HIS A 816 40.61 38.60 -44.17
CA HIS A 816 41.90 39.24 -44.39
C HIS A 816 41.74 40.76 -44.47
N SER A 817 40.84 41.24 -45.34
CA SER A 817 40.65 42.67 -45.57
C SER A 817 39.22 43.01 -45.98
N ILE A 818 38.82 44.26 -45.73
CA ILE A 818 37.59 44.85 -46.25
C ILE A 818 37.97 46.16 -46.92
N ASP A 819 37.66 46.29 -48.20
CA ASP A 819 37.93 47.48 -49.00
C ASP A 819 36.61 48.11 -49.45
N ILE A 820 36.50 49.43 -49.36
CA ILE A 820 35.37 50.20 -49.89
C ILE A 820 35.87 51.22 -50.90
N ARG A 821 35.27 51.25 -52.10
CA ARG A 821 35.63 52.19 -53.17
C ARG A 821 34.38 52.85 -53.75
N TYR A 822 34.50 54.13 -54.10
CA TYR A 822 33.49 54.81 -54.91
C TYR A 822 33.55 54.31 -56.34
N ILE A 823 32.39 54.03 -56.93
CA ILE A 823 32.28 53.64 -58.34
C ILE A 823 31.79 54.84 -59.16
N GLU A 824 30.67 55.44 -58.77
CA GLU A 824 30.08 56.59 -59.48
C GLU A 824 29.08 57.32 -58.57
N GLY A 825 29.26 58.64 -58.40
CA GLY A 825 28.43 59.45 -57.50
C GLY A 825 28.48 58.98 -56.04
N SER A 826 27.31 58.76 -55.43
CA SER A 826 27.13 58.24 -54.07
C SER A 826 27.19 56.70 -53.98
N ASN A 827 27.47 55.99 -55.08
CA ASN A 827 27.57 54.54 -55.09
C ASN A 827 28.95 54.04 -54.69
N ILE A 828 28.98 53.12 -53.74
CA ILE A 828 30.18 52.43 -53.27
C ILE A 828 30.08 50.93 -53.53
N ILE A 829 31.24 50.29 -53.65
CA ILE A 829 31.38 48.83 -53.54
C ILE A 829 32.21 48.51 -52.32
N LEU A 830 31.69 47.64 -51.48
CA LEU A 830 32.40 47.02 -50.38
C LEU A 830 32.80 45.61 -50.80
N THR A 831 34.09 45.29 -50.74
CA THR A 831 34.62 43.96 -51.04
C THR A 831 35.28 43.38 -49.79
N CYS A 832 35.00 42.12 -49.47
CA CYS A 832 35.55 41.40 -48.34
C CYS A 832 36.40 40.24 -48.84
N ASP A 833 37.71 40.30 -48.58
CA ASP A 833 38.61 39.18 -48.83
C ASP A 833 38.63 38.26 -47.61
N ALA A 834 38.23 37.00 -47.80
CA ALA A 834 38.16 36.02 -46.74
C ALA A 834 38.49 34.62 -47.27
N THR A 835 39.14 33.80 -46.45
CA THR A 835 39.41 32.39 -46.72
C THR A 835 38.56 31.51 -45.82
N GLY A 836 38.18 30.33 -46.30
CA GLY A 836 37.40 29.34 -45.55
C GLY A 836 36.67 28.36 -46.45
N SER A 837 36.22 27.24 -45.89
CA SER A 837 35.50 26.20 -46.62
C SER A 837 34.05 26.61 -46.91
N ASN A 838 33.74 26.88 -48.19
CA ASN A 838 32.40 27.18 -48.69
C ASN A 838 31.71 28.34 -47.93
N ILE A 839 32.38 29.50 -47.96
CA ILE A 839 31.99 30.69 -47.19
C ILE A 839 30.89 31.52 -47.86
N HIS A 840 30.04 32.08 -47.01
CA HIS A 840 28.93 32.96 -47.36
C HIS A 840 29.05 34.28 -46.59
N TYR A 841 28.61 35.38 -47.20
CA TYR A 841 28.78 36.74 -46.70
C TYR A 841 27.43 37.40 -46.44
N ALA A 842 27.26 38.03 -45.28
CA ALA A 842 26.16 38.94 -45.00
C ALA A 842 26.71 40.34 -44.66
N TYR A 843 25.96 41.39 -44.97
CA TYR A 843 26.40 42.78 -44.85
C TYR A 843 25.35 43.62 -44.14
N TYR A 844 25.71 44.24 -43.03
CA TYR A 844 24.83 45.19 -42.32
C TYR A 844 25.37 46.60 -42.49
N VAL A 845 24.48 47.52 -42.86
CA VAL A 845 24.81 48.94 -43.02
C VAL A 845 24.23 49.71 -41.86
N TYR A 846 25.06 50.54 -41.24
CA TYR A 846 24.71 51.41 -40.14
C TYR A 846 24.92 52.86 -40.56
N LYS A 847 24.01 53.73 -40.13
CA LYS A 847 24.12 55.18 -40.25
C LYS A 847 23.85 55.80 -38.88
N ASP A 848 24.76 56.65 -38.43
CA ASP A 848 24.69 57.35 -37.13
C ASP A 848 24.38 56.40 -35.95
N GLY A 849 24.95 55.18 -35.99
CA GLY A 849 24.78 54.15 -34.96
C GLY A 849 23.55 53.24 -35.11
N HIS A 850 22.63 53.53 -36.03
CA HIS A 850 21.44 52.72 -36.29
C HIS A 850 21.60 51.84 -37.53
N THR A 851 21.16 50.57 -37.46
CA THR A 851 21.13 49.69 -38.64
C THR A 851 20.05 50.16 -39.61
N ILE A 852 20.43 50.48 -40.84
CA ILE A 852 19.51 50.95 -41.89
C ILE A 852 19.22 49.87 -42.94
N ASP A 853 20.16 48.97 -43.23
CA ASP A 853 19.97 47.88 -44.18
C ASP A 853 20.69 46.60 -43.73
N LYS A 854 20.12 45.44 -44.10
CA LYS A 854 20.69 44.11 -43.85
C LYS A 854 20.59 43.24 -45.10
N PHE A 855 21.72 42.77 -45.58
CA PHE A 855 21.82 41.82 -46.68
C PHE A 855 22.20 40.46 -46.12
N MET A 856 21.30 39.50 -46.25
CA MET A 856 21.48 38.14 -45.72
C MET A 856 22.52 37.36 -46.52
N TYR A 857 22.96 36.22 -45.99
CA TYR A 857 24.08 35.43 -46.50
C TYR A 857 23.98 35.09 -48.00
N THR A 858 25.02 35.43 -48.76
CA THR A 858 25.20 35.08 -50.18
C THR A 858 26.63 34.60 -50.44
N MET A 859 26.91 33.95 -51.58
CA MET A 859 28.29 33.63 -51.97
C MET A 859 29.08 34.83 -52.53
N LYS A 860 28.46 36.02 -52.63
CA LYS A 860 29.15 37.21 -53.14
C LYS A 860 29.99 37.84 -52.04
N SER A 861 31.29 37.92 -52.27
CA SER A 861 32.25 38.61 -51.40
C SER A 861 32.18 40.13 -51.47
N HIS A 862 31.23 40.71 -52.22
CA HIS A 862 31.05 42.14 -52.36
C HIS A 862 29.59 42.60 -52.27
N LEU A 863 29.39 43.84 -51.84
CA LEU A 863 28.13 44.56 -51.77
C LEU A 863 28.23 45.88 -52.53
N TYR A 864 27.28 46.15 -53.44
CA TYR A 864 27.06 47.48 -54.01
C TYR A 864 26.05 48.22 -53.15
N TYR A 865 26.35 49.46 -52.76
CA TYR A 865 25.49 50.25 -51.89
C TYR A 865 25.49 51.73 -52.30
N GLU A 866 24.30 52.34 -52.34
CA GLU A 866 24.12 53.77 -52.62
C GLU A 866 23.98 54.53 -51.29
N LEU A 867 24.80 55.55 -51.07
CA LEU A 867 24.75 56.40 -49.89
C LEU A 867 23.66 57.46 -50.09
N LYS A 868 22.50 57.26 -49.46
CA LYS A 868 21.27 58.03 -49.75
C LYS A 868 21.20 59.40 -49.08
N ASP A 869 21.72 59.54 -47.86
CA ASP A 869 21.79 60.84 -47.18
C ASP A 869 23.06 61.02 -46.33
N LEU A 870 23.38 62.28 -46.00
CA LEU A 870 24.54 62.66 -45.17
C LEU A 870 24.48 61.98 -43.78
N GLY A 871 25.63 61.49 -43.30
CA GLY A 871 25.74 60.79 -42.00
C GLY A 871 27.05 60.00 -41.85
N GLU A 872 27.32 59.49 -40.65
CA GLU A 872 28.45 58.57 -40.42
C GLU A 872 28.04 57.15 -40.77
N TYR A 873 28.63 56.60 -41.85
CA TYR A 873 28.34 55.25 -42.31
C TYR A 873 29.35 54.23 -41.77
N MET A 874 28.83 53.09 -41.36
CA MET A 874 29.61 51.94 -40.89
C MET A 874 29.03 50.66 -41.46
N PHE A 875 29.92 49.76 -41.88
CA PHE A 875 29.55 48.49 -42.50
C PHE A 875 30.07 47.35 -41.65
N LYS A 876 29.22 46.34 -41.41
CA LYS A 876 29.62 45.10 -40.73
C LYS A 876 29.45 43.93 -41.67
N VAL A 877 30.53 43.21 -41.92
CA VAL A 877 30.54 42.00 -42.74
C VAL A 877 30.55 40.79 -41.82
N PHE A 878 29.74 39.80 -42.15
CA PHE A 878 29.69 38.49 -41.50
C PHE A 878 30.10 37.44 -42.52
N VAL A 879 31.11 36.63 -42.21
CA VAL A 879 31.53 35.50 -43.04
C VAL A 879 31.18 34.22 -42.31
N LYS A 880 30.41 33.36 -42.97
CA LYS A 880 29.87 32.11 -42.44
C LYS A 880 30.33 30.93 -43.28
N ASP A 881 30.91 29.91 -42.67
CA ASP A 881 31.29 28.69 -43.39
C ASP A 881 30.17 27.64 -43.47
N GLN A 882 30.43 26.53 -44.17
CA GLN A 882 29.49 25.40 -44.27
C GLN A 882 29.13 24.73 -42.93
N TYR A 883 29.88 25.01 -41.87
CA TYR A 883 29.66 24.49 -40.51
C TYR A 883 28.91 25.50 -39.62
N ASN A 884 28.38 26.58 -40.22
CA ASN A 884 27.68 27.67 -39.54
C ASN A 884 28.51 28.50 -38.55
N ARG A 885 29.85 28.41 -38.58
CA ARG A 885 30.73 29.29 -37.81
C ARG A 885 30.74 30.67 -38.44
N ILE A 886 30.56 31.73 -37.64
CA ILE A 886 30.42 33.11 -38.13
C ILE A 886 31.52 33.97 -37.54
N ILE A 887 32.36 34.54 -38.39
CA ILE A 887 33.25 35.64 -38.01
C ILE A 887 32.72 36.96 -38.54
N THR A 888 33.01 38.06 -37.84
CA THR A 888 32.51 39.38 -38.24
C THR A 888 33.58 40.44 -38.14
N LYS A 889 33.57 41.41 -39.06
CA LYS A 889 34.45 42.57 -38.99
C LYS A 889 33.65 43.81 -39.33
N THR A 890 33.86 44.86 -38.52
CA THR A 890 33.17 46.14 -38.66
C THR A 890 34.16 47.17 -39.16
N PHE A 891 33.75 47.95 -40.15
CA PHE A 891 34.55 48.98 -40.78
C PHE A 891 33.79 50.29 -40.79
N LYS A 892 34.40 51.36 -40.25
CA LYS A 892 33.86 52.71 -40.35
C LYS A 892 34.29 53.31 -41.68
N PHE A 893 33.31 53.62 -42.54
CA PHE A 893 33.60 54.21 -43.85
C PHE A 893 33.86 55.72 -43.75
N GLY A 894 33.23 56.39 -42.79
CA GLY A 894 33.43 57.81 -42.52
C GLY A 894 32.14 58.61 -42.63
N LYS A 895 32.26 59.93 -42.46
CA LYS A 895 31.15 60.88 -42.63
C LYS A 895 31.04 61.24 -44.11
N VAL A 896 29.94 60.80 -44.73
CA VAL A 896 29.61 61.06 -46.14
C VAL A 896 28.93 62.40 -46.25
#